data_AF-A0A7Y6X0A0-F1
#
_entry.id   AF-A0A7Y6X0A0-F1
#
_cell.length_a   1.000
_cell.length_b   1.000
_cell.length_c   1.000
_cell.angle_alpha   90.00
_cell.angle_beta   90.00
_cell.angle_gamma   90.00
#
_symmetry.space_group_name_H-M   'P 1'
#
loop_
_entity.id
_entity.type
_entity.pdbx_description
1 polymer ?
#
loop_
_entity_poly.entity_id
_entity_poly.type
_entity_poly.pdbx_seq_one_letter_code
_entity_poly.pdbx_strand_id
1 'polypeptide(L)'
;MQTRFWLPAIVTAVMVTMGTGCGDECVDQFDCRSDKGQPAEGKQWTCNSGTCEQRDITQGSDAGTEEDAGTEPDAGEGDAGTDPDAGTEGCTSNATCALTETCNTTTSACEDSGFVTPVATTSTQIQAVRDAADGALDPALPIEGAFVTFIKPAVTGSSELPGFFVQAEAQGPALFVSDEAALAAVVVGDRVSFSVSSKATTDGLRSAVTVTGTTVISQGHPVQSQSTATPAGLAVNRSADTSATLVDGLDAVDSELTYLTGTIATGSSGIGAGYSGFQITTEGFTAGAANFRLRVPATLATELDITQGCTFTLNAGPIWRFAANAQPSAFTASDLTLSNCAAPTFASASATSLTEVVLNFSRNISTASITNAQEQFTLTEGLTVSAFRVEGKQVFLTTSEQAPGASYSVTVANTVTDLAGGSVAPEASTQTFRGYRAPAVLRLTEVQPNAASARDLVELQVLTAGTTSGLILVQDNATVNNGLLANFPDVDVAVGDIIVVHLNPVDTQANPFRAETLAKDEHPQSANSTHFDTAWDFRGNAAFAITYSSRIILVQDAAGNIQDAVPFRTTGTPPGAFPGHLQAIQAAGHWLPADCEGAPCTNTSTPSAGDVSAVWAGIPSNADTTSNSVRRISTDDTNTLADWAVGAPSWGMPNQ
;
A
#
# COMPACT_ATOMS: atom_id res chain seq x y z
N MET A 1 -19.56 14.32 -61.95
CA MET A 1 -19.14 12.98 -62.43
C MET A 1 -19.42 11.97 -61.33
N GLN A 2 -20.25 10.98 -61.65
CA GLN A 2 -20.22 9.60 -61.15
C GLN A 2 -19.99 9.27 -59.66
N THR A 3 -21.08 8.81 -59.03
CA THR A 3 -21.22 7.51 -58.28
C THR A 3 -20.42 7.34 -56.98
N ARG A 4 -20.84 6.65 -55.91
CA ARG A 4 -22.04 5.88 -55.49
C ARG A 4 -21.68 5.34 -54.09
N PHE A 5 -22.63 5.36 -53.14
CA PHE A 5 -22.81 4.48 -51.95
C PHE A 5 -21.61 4.33 -50.95
N TRP A 6 -21.75 4.06 -49.64
CA TRP A 6 -22.65 3.18 -48.87
C TRP A 6 -22.76 3.68 -47.41
N LEU A 7 -23.95 3.61 -46.82
CA LEU A 7 -24.14 3.45 -45.36
C LEU A 7 -23.63 2.07 -44.92
N PRO A 8 -23.19 1.93 -43.67
CA PRO A 8 -23.80 0.93 -42.78
C PRO A 8 -24.09 1.54 -41.40
N ALA A 9 -25.34 1.48 -40.94
CA ALA A 9 -25.92 0.39 -40.15
C ALA A 9 -25.77 0.66 -38.64
N ILE A 10 -26.85 1.21 -38.09
CA ILE A 10 -27.19 1.25 -36.67
C ILE A 10 -27.24 -0.19 -36.17
N VAL A 11 -26.35 -0.54 -35.24
CA VAL A 11 -26.46 -1.74 -34.41
C VAL A 11 -26.72 -1.27 -32.99
N THR A 12 -28.00 -1.24 -32.63
CA THR A 12 -28.44 -1.17 -31.24
C THR A 12 -28.15 -2.53 -30.60
N ALA A 13 -26.99 -2.66 -29.96
CA ALA A 13 -26.72 -3.78 -29.07
C ALA A 13 -27.47 -3.53 -27.76
N VAL A 14 -28.64 -4.13 -27.64
CA VAL A 14 -29.27 -4.38 -26.34
C VAL A 14 -28.40 -5.44 -25.66
N MET A 15 -27.52 -5.03 -24.75
CA MET A 15 -26.94 -5.94 -23.78
C MET A 15 -28.05 -6.35 -22.81
N VAL A 16 -28.72 -7.46 -23.11
CA VAL A 16 -29.40 -8.25 -22.09
C VAL A 16 -28.30 -8.90 -21.26
N THR A 17 -28.08 -8.37 -20.07
CA THR A 17 -27.33 -9.04 -19.01
C THR A 17 -28.02 -10.36 -18.70
N MET A 18 -27.57 -11.45 -19.32
CA MET A 18 -27.72 -12.77 -18.71
C MET A 18 -26.71 -12.82 -17.57
N GLY A 19 -27.11 -12.22 -16.43
CA GLY A 19 -26.54 -12.61 -15.15
C GLY A 19 -26.82 -14.09 -15.00
N THR A 20 -25.77 -14.90 -15.07
CA THR A 20 -25.79 -16.22 -14.45
C THR A 20 -26.10 -15.95 -12.98
N GLY A 21 -27.36 -16.15 -12.60
CA GLY A 21 -27.79 -16.03 -11.23
C GLY A 21 -26.87 -16.90 -10.38
N CYS A 22 -26.17 -16.26 -9.44
CA CYS A 22 -25.77 -16.94 -8.23
C CYS A 22 -27.05 -17.59 -7.71
N GLY A 23 -27.09 -18.93 -7.71
CA GLY A 23 -28.07 -19.62 -6.89
C GLY A 23 -27.92 -19.08 -5.47
N ASP A 24 -29.04 -18.94 -4.76
CA ASP A 24 -29.01 -18.62 -3.34
C ASP A 24 -28.11 -19.68 -2.68
N GLU A 25 -26.87 -19.31 -2.31
CA GLU A 25 -25.93 -20.09 -1.52
C GLU A 25 -25.47 -19.18 -0.37
N CYS A 26 -26.36 -19.02 0.60
CA CYS A 26 -26.00 -18.42 1.87
C CYS A 26 -25.19 -19.41 2.71
N VAL A 27 -24.34 -18.89 3.59
CA VAL A 27 -23.66 -19.64 4.64
C VAL A 27 -24.31 -19.32 5.99
N ASP A 28 -24.79 -18.09 6.20
CA ASP A 28 -25.48 -17.69 7.42
C ASP A 28 -26.55 -16.59 7.22
N GLN A 29 -27.10 -16.07 8.32
CA GLN A 29 -28.13 -15.02 8.31
C GLN A 29 -27.61 -13.66 7.81
N PHE A 30 -26.30 -13.41 7.88
CA PHE A 30 -25.68 -12.15 7.47
C PHE A 30 -25.54 -12.09 5.96
N ASP A 31 -25.23 -13.22 5.32
CA ASP A 31 -25.28 -13.35 3.85
C ASP A 31 -26.68 -13.03 3.34
N CYS A 32 -27.70 -13.61 3.98
CA CYS A 32 -29.09 -13.35 3.63
C CYS A 32 -29.51 -11.89 3.83
N ARG A 33 -29.01 -11.22 4.88
CA ARG A 33 -29.29 -9.81 5.12
C ARG A 33 -28.59 -8.91 4.10
N SER A 34 -27.40 -9.30 3.65
CA SER A 34 -26.62 -8.58 2.63
C SER A 34 -27.29 -8.71 1.26
N ASP A 35 -27.81 -9.89 0.92
CA ASP A 35 -28.42 -10.16 -0.39
C ASP A 35 -29.90 -9.73 -0.50
N LYS A 36 -30.68 -9.88 0.57
CA LYS A 36 -32.15 -9.66 0.56
C LYS A 36 -32.59 -8.47 1.42
N GLY A 37 -31.67 -7.78 2.10
CA GLY A 37 -31.98 -6.64 2.96
C GLY A 37 -32.59 -7.04 4.32
N GLN A 38 -33.25 -6.09 4.98
CA GLN A 38 -33.86 -6.36 6.29
C GLN A 38 -35.02 -7.37 6.19
N PRO A 39 -35.16 -8.31 7.15
CA PRO A 39 -36.29 -9.22 7.21
C PRO A 39 -37.60 -8.48 7.50
N ALA A 40 -38.74 -9.11 7.23
CA ALA A 40 -40.04 -8.54 7.59
C ALA A 40 -40.18 -8.39 9.12
N GLU A 41 -41.01 -7.46 9.56
CA GLU A 41 -41.27 -7.19 10.98
C GLU A 41 -41.64 -8.48 11.74
N GLY A 42 -40.95 -8.74 12.86
CA GLY A 42 -41.12 -9.96 13.66
C GLY A 42 -40.47 -11.21 13.09
N LYS A 43 -39.68 -11.12 12.01
CA LYS A 43 -38.94 -12.23 11.40
C LYS A 43 -37.43 -12.01 11.39
N GLN A 44 -36.67 -13.10 11.27
CA GLN A 44 -35.23 -13.13 11.06
C GLN A 44 -34.88 -13.97 9.83
N TRP A 45 -33.75 -13.66 9.18
CA TRP A 45 -33.21 -14.50 8.11
C TRP A 45 -32.57 -15.75 8.69
N THR A 46 -32.77 -16.88 8.03
CA THR A 46 -32.11 -18.15 8.32
C THR A 46 -31.61 -18.72 7.01
N CYS A 47 -30.33 -19.09 6.97
CA CYS A 47 -29.80 -19.83 5.86
C CYS A 47 -30.13 -21.32 6.00
N ASN A 48 -30.91 -21.87 5.06
CA ASN A 48 -31.30 -23.27 5.06
C ASN A 48 -30.80 -23.95 3.77
N SER A 49 -29.75 -24.76 3.90
CA SER A 49 -29.13 -25.48 2.77
C SER A 49 -28.83 -24.58 1.56
N GLY A 50 -28.20 -23.43 1.82
CA GLY A 50 -27.88 -22.43 0.80
C GLY A 50 -29.01 -21.44 0.50
N THR A 51 -30.26 -21.72 0.87
CA THR A 51 -31.39 -20.82 0.55
C THR A 51 -31.75 -19.91 1.72
N CYS A 52 -31.94 -18.63 1.47
CA CYS A 52 -32.39 -17.66 2.47
C CYS A 52 -33.89 -17.75 2.73
N GLU A 53 -34.27 -18.12 3.95
CA GLU A 53 -35.66 -18.21 4.41
C GLU A 53 -35.91 -17.25 5.58
N GLN A 54 -37.11 -16.66 5.69
CA GLN A 54 -37.48 -15.86 6.87
C GLN A 54 -38.23 -16.74 7.89
N ARG A 55 -37.79 -16.71 9.15
CA ARG A 55 -38.45 -17.39 10.28
C ARG A 55 -38.96 -16.37 11.29
N ASP A 56 -40.07 -16.68 11.96
CA ASP A 56 -40.61 -15.85 13.03
C ASP A 56 -39.62 -15.80 14.21
N ILE A 57 -39.45 -14.62 14.78
CA ILE A 57 -38.69 -14.44 16.03
C ILE A 57 -39.59 -14.96 17.15
N THR A 58 -39.37 -16.20 17.60
CA THR A 58 -40.01 -16.72 18.81
C THR A 58 -39.45 -15.97 20.02
N GLN A 59 -40.17 -14.93 20.43
CA GLN A 59 -39.92 -14.19 21.66
C GLN A 59 -40.23 -15.13 22.84
N GLY A 60 -39.20 -15.53 23.59
CA GLY A 60 -39.38 -16.18 24.89
C GLY A 60 -40.20 -15.26 25.80
N SER A 61 -41.12 -15.85 26.57
CA SER A 61 -42.10 -15.14 27.40
C SER A 61 -41.49 -14.01 28.22
N ASP A 62 -41.96 -12.79 27.95
CA ASP A 62 -41.72 -11.57 28.70
C ASP A 62 -42.11 -11.75 30.18
N ALA A 63 -41.13 -11.64 31.06
CA ALA A 63 -41.31 -11.67 32.50
C ALA A 63 -41.31 -10.23 33.06
N GLY A 64 -42.52 -9.73 33.31
CA GLY A 64 -42.83 -8.93 34.49
C GLY A 64 -42.37 -7.47 34.50
N THR A 65 -43.30 -6.58 34.19
CA THR A 65 -43.39 -5.27 34.86
C THR A 65 -44.05 -5.47 36.22
N GLU A 66 -43.50 -4.87 37.29
CA GLU A 66 -44.13 -4.22 38.49
C GLU A 66 -42.98 -3.92 39.49
N GLU A 67 -42.61 -2.67 39.71
CA GLU A 67 -43.08 -1.75 40.75
C GLU A 67 -42.34 -1.91 42.10
N ASP A 68 -41.71 -0.81 42.52
CA ASP A 68 -40.79 -0.62 43.65
C ASP A 68 -41.57 -0.41 44.97
N ALA A 69 -41.27 -1.19 46.01
CA ALA A 69 -41.40 -0.80 47.42
C ALA A 69 -40.84 -1.87 48.39
N GLY A 70 -39.93 -1.47 49.29
CA GLY A 70 -39.80 -2.13 50.60
C GLY A 70 -38.39 -2.23 51.16
N THR A 71 -38.15 -1.50 52.25
CA THR A 71 -36.96 -1.55 53.12
C THR A 71 -37.18 -2.56 54.25
N GLU A 72 -36.20 -3.45 54.51
CA GLU A 72 -35.67 -3.81 55.85
C GLU A 72 -34.55 -4.89 55.77
N PRO A 73 -33.59 -4.92 56.72
CA PRO A 73 -32.55 -5.95 56.80
C PRO A 73 -32.78 -6.90 57.99
N ASP A 74 -32.79 -8.22 57.80
CA ASP A 74 -32.17 -9.16 58.75
C ASP A 74 -32.06 -10.60 58.22
N ALA A 75 -31.15 -11.34 58.87
CA ALA A 75 -30.57 -12.64 58.59
C ALA A 75 -31.52 -13.86 58.54
N GLY A 76 -31.08 -14.89 57.81
CA GLY A 76 -31.61 -16.25 57.89
C GLY A 76 -30.81 -17.23 57.01
N GLU A 77 -30.35 -18.32 57.60
CA GLU A 77 -29.47 -19.36 57.05
C GLU A 77 -30.06 -20.19 55.90
N GLY A 78 -29.19 -20.55 54.95
CA GLY A 78 -29.09 -21.89 54.36
C GLY A 78 -30.10 -22.29 53.28
N ASP A 79 -29.68 -22.25 52.01
CA ASP A 79 -29.75 -23.43 51.15
C ASP A 79 -28.67 -23.39 50.06
N ALA A 80 -27.99 -24.51 49.89
CA ALA A 80 -26.98 -24.73 48.87
C ALA A 80 -27.69 -25.17 47.59
N GLY A 81 -28.02 -24.22 46.73
CA GLY A 81 -28.49 -24.46 45.37
C GLY A 81 -27.44 -23.99 44.37
N THR A 82 -26.46 -24.84 44.06
CA THR A 82 -25.65 -24.71 42.84
C THR A 82 -26.48 -25.22 41.67
N ASP A 83 -27.02 -24.31 40.87
CA ASP A 83 -27.04 -24.44 39.41
C ASP A 83 -27.53 -23.13 38.77
N PRO A 84 -26.70 -22.36 38.06
CA PRO A 84 -27.21 -21.69 36.88
C PRO A 84 -27.46 -22.79 35.87
N ASP A 85 -28.72 -23.00 35.52
CA ASP A 85 -29.17 -23.86 34.41
C ASP A 85 -28.51 -23.36 33.12
N ALA A 86 -27.27 -23.80 32.92
CA ALA A 86 -26.52 -23.63 31.70
C ALA A 86 -27.21 -24.57 30.72
N GLY A 87 -28.14 -24.01 29.93
CA GLY A 87 -28.70 -24.72 28.80
C GLY A 87 -27.55 -25.34 28.02
N THR A 88 -27.44 -26.66 28.08
CA THR A 88 -26.42 -27.41 27.35
C THR A 88 -26.77 -27.29 25.88
N GLU A 89 -26.27 -26.23 25.22
CA GLU A 89 -26.16 -26.23 23.78
C GLU A 89 -25.24 -27.40 23.43
N GLY A 90 -25.85 -28.52 23.03
CA GLY A 90 -25.12 -29.70 22.62
C GLY A 90 -24.26 -29.42 21.39
N CYS A 91 -23.26 -30.26 21.13
CA CYS A 91 -22.35 -30.04 20.01
C CYS A 91 -23.10 -30.09 18.67
N THR A 92 -22.66 -29.25 17.73
CA THR A 92 -23.14 -29.24 16.33
C THR A 92 -22.05 -29.63 15.34
N SER A 93 -20.79 -29.58 15.77
CA SER A 93 -19.61 -30.04 15.03
C SER A 93 -18.47 -30.38 15.99
N ASN A 94 -17.38 -30.95 15.48
CA ASN A 94 -16.18 -31.24 16.29
C ASN A 94 -15.52 -29.96 16.83
N ALA A 95 -15.81 -28.78 16.28
CA ALA A 95 -15.20 -27.52 16.71
C ALA A 95 -15.55 -27.14 18.16
N THR A 96 -16.61 -27.71 18.73
CA THR A 96 -17.02 -27.49 20.12
C THR A 96 -16.61 -28.64 21.05
N CYS A 97 -15.93 -29.67 20.53
CA CYS A 97 -15.51 -30.85 21.30
C CYS A 97 -14.01 -30.83 21.60
N ALA A 98 -13.57 -31.63 22.58
CA ALA A 98 -12.14 -31.80 22.81
C ALA A 98 -11.49 -32.49 21.60
N LEU A 99 -10.18 -32.30 21.40
CA LEU A 99 -9.44 -32.84 20.23
C LEU A 99 -9.58 -34.36 20.04
N THR A 100 -9.77 -35.13 21.12
CA THR A 100 -9.92 -36.59 21.06
C THR A 100 -11.38 -37.04 20.97
N GLU A 101 -12.32 -36.10 20.94
CA GLU A 101 -13.75 -36.35 20.86
C GLU A 101 -14.27 -36.01 19.46
N THR A 102 -15.41 -36.57 19.12
CA THR A 102 -16.20 -36.23 17.94
C THR A 102 -17.62 -35.92 18.36
N CYS A 103 -18.23 -34.96 17.69
CA CYS A 103 -19.61 -34.62 17.92
C CYS A 103 -20.53 -35.69 17.34
N ASN A 104 -21.27 -36.36 18.20
CA ASN A 104 -22.39 -37.17 17.79
C ASN A 104 -23.60 -36.25 17.56
N THR A 105 -23.86 -35.90 16.30
CA THR A 105 -24.93 -34.98 15.92
C THR A 105 -26.34 -35.53 16.19
N THR A 106 -26.48 -36.83 16.52
CA THR A 106 -27.76 -37.43 16.91
C THR A 106 -28.06 -37.21 18.38
N THR A 107 -27.05 -37.27 19.24
CA THR A 107 -27.16 -37.07 20.69
C THR A 107 -26.79 -35.64 21.11
N SER A 108 -26.23 -34.86 20.18
CA SER A 108 -25.63 -33.54 20.41
C SER A 108 -24.60 -33.56 21.55
N ALA A 109 -23.85 -34.67 21.66
CA ALA A 109 -22.85 -34.87 22.70
C ALA A 109 -21.47 -35.09 22.07
N CYS A 110 -20.44 -34.55 22.72
CA CYS A 110 -19.06 -34.89 22.41
C CYS A 110 -18.77 -36.27 22.98
N GLU A 111 -18.39 -37.19 22.10
CA GLU A 111 -18.11 -38.59 22.43
C GLU A 111 -16.67 -38.91 22.01
N ASP A 112 -16.00 -39.83 22.71
CA ASP A 112 -14.65 -40.27 22.31
C ASP A 112 -14.65 -40.71 20.83
N SER A 113 -13.69 -40.20 20.06
CA SER A 113 -13.50 -40.53 18.64
C SER A 113 -13.32 -42.04 18.38
N GLY A 114 -12.99 -42.82 19.41
CA GLY A 114 -12.77 -44.26 19.31
C GLY A 114 -11.50 -44.62 18.53
N PHE A 115 -10.68 -43.63 18.18
CA PHE A 115 -9.40 -43.84 17.51
C PHE A 115 -8.36 -44.36 18.50
N VAL A 116 -7.83 -45.54 18.21
CA VAL A 116 -7.06 -46.34 19.18
C VAL A 116 -5.64 -45.85 19.43
N THR A 117 -5.04 -45.10 18.51
CA THR A 117 -3.66 -44.60 18.67
C THR A 117 -3.68 -43.35 19.55
N PRO A 118 -3.06 -43.39 20.76
CA PRO A 118 -3.02 -42.24 21.66
C PRO A 118 -2.20 -41.10 21.08
N VAL A 119 -2.57 -39.85 21.39
CA VAL A 119 -1.86 -38.65 20.91
C VAL A 119 -0.37 -38.65 21.27
N ALA A 120 0.02 -39.18 22.44
CA ALA A 120 1.42 -39.32 22.84
C ALA A 120 2.22 -40.29 21.94
N THR A 121 1.55 -41.33 21.41
CA THR A 121 2.16 -42.25 20.44
C THR A 121 2.36 -41.53 19.10
N THR A 122 1.38 -40.74 18.67
CA THR A 122 1.49 -39.89 17.47
C THR A 122 2.63 -38.87 17.62
N SER A 123 2.77 -38.21 18.77
CA SER A 123 3.90 -37.32 19.08
C SER A 123 5.25 -38.04 18.96
N THR A 124 5.34 -39.28 19.46
CA THR A 124 6.54 -40.11 19.34
C THR A 124 6.85 -40.45 17.87
N GLN A 125 5.82 -40.72 17.05
CA GLN A 125 5.98 -40.95 15.61
C GLN A 125 6.48 -39.70 14.88
N ILE A 126 5.92 -38.53 15.19
CA ILE A 126 6.40 -37.24 14.66
C ILE A 126 7.86 -37.02 15.05
N GLN A 127 8.25 -37.29 16.31
CA GLN A 127 9.64 -37.19 16.76
C GLN A 127 10.55 -38.14 15.96
N ALA A 128 10.13 -39.38 15.72
CA ALA A 128 10.90 -40.34 14.96
C ALA A 128 11.19 -39.86 13.52
N VAL A 129 10.23 -39.18 12.89
CA VAL A 129 10.46 -38.54 11.59
C VAL A 129 11.45 -37.38 11.72
N ARG A 130 11.30 -36.51 12.72
CA ARG A 130 12.22 -35.38 12.94
C ARG A 130 13.67 -35.83 13.15
N ASP A 131 13.88 -36.94 13.86
CA ASP A 131 15.19 -37.51 14.18
C ASP A 131 15.80 -38.31 13.01
N ALA A 132 14.99 -38.73 12.04
CA ALA A 132 15.47 -39.48 10.89
C ALA A 132 16.45 -38.65 10.03
N ALA A 133 17.41 -39.33 9.41
CA ALA A 133 18.30 -38.71 8.44
C ALA A 133 17.51 -38.20 7.22
N ASP A 134 18.02 -37.15 6.57
CA ASP A 134 17.45 -36.66 5.32
C ASP A 134 17.63 -37.69 4.18
N GLY A 135 16.67 -37.72 3.25
CA GLY A 135 16.62 -38.65 2.13
C GLY A 135 15.44 -39.61 2.20
N ALA A 136 15.54 -40.69 1.42
CA ALA A 136 14.53 -41.73 1.38
C ALA A 136 14.51 -42.52 2.70
N LEU A 137 13.29 -42.78 3.20
CA LEU A 137 13.04 -43.59 4.39
C LEU A 137 12.45 -44.92 3.95
N ASP A 138 13.23 -45.99 4.14
CA ASP A 138 12.82 -47.38 3.85
C ASP A 138 13.18 -48.28 5.05
N PRO A 139 12.19 -48.80 5.81
CA PRO A 139 10.76 -48.61 5.59
C PRO A 139 10.30 -47.16 5.87
N ALA A 140 9.22 -46.74 5.21
CA ALA A 140 8.58 -45.45 5.49
C ALA A 140 8.12 -45.38 6.95
N LEU A 141 8.22 -44.20 7.58
CA LEU A 141 7.85 -43.99 8.98
C LEU A 141 6.37 -43.59 9.09
N PRO A 142 5.54 -44.32 9.87
CA PRO A 142 4.12 -44.01 10.01
C PRO A 142 3.90 -42.84 10.98
N ILE A 143 2.95 -41.97 10.65
CA ILE A 143 2.32 -41.01 11.55
C ILE A 143 0.82 -41.31 11.55
N GLU A 144 0.27 -41.65 12.71
CA GLU A 144 -1.12 -42.07 12.87
C GLU A 144 -1.90 -41.09 13.75
N GLY A 145 -2.94 -40.46 13.18
CA GLY A 145 -3.87 -39.61 13.92
C GLY A 145 -3.31 -38.25 14.36
N ALA A 146 -2.40 -37.65 13.60
CA ALA A 146 -1.92 -36.29 13.84
C ALA A 146 -2.93 -35.26 13.37
N PHE A 147 -2.99 -34.09 14.01
CA PHE A 147 -3.90 -33.02 13.61
C PHE A 147 -3.21 -32.05 12.66
N VAL A 148 -3.90 -31.67 11.58
CA VAL A 148 -3.49 -30.60 10.68
C VAL A 148 -3.76 -29.27 11.36
N THR A 149 -2.70 -28.61 11.83
CA THR A 149 -2.80 -27.40 12.67
C THR A 149 -2.84 -26.11 11.88
N PHE A 150 -2.19 -26.08 10.71
CA PHE A 150 -2.07 -24.89 9.88
C PHE A 150 -1.75 -25.26 8.43
N ILE A 151 -2.24 -24.48 7.46
CA ILE A 151 -1.88 -24.62 6.04
C ILE A 151 -1.05 -23.42 5.62
N LYS A 152 0.17 -23.68 5.13
CA LYS A 152 1.00 -22.67 4.49
C LYS A 152 0.63 -22.57 3.00
N PRO A 153 0.09 -21.45 2.52
CA PRO A 153 -0.19 -21.26 1.11
C PRO A 153 1.11 -21.04 0.30
N ALA A 154 0.97 -21.08 -1.03
CA ALA A 154 2.00 -20.56 -1.92
C ALA A 154 2.07 -19.03 -1.76
N VAL A 155 3.29 -18.48 -1.70
CA VAL A 155 3.51 -17.04 -1.54
C VAL A 155 4.15 -16.48 -2.80
N THR A 156 3.51 -15.47 -3.39
CA THR A 156 3.99 -14.82 -4.62
C THR A 156 5.42 -14.30 -4.46
N GLY A 157 6.28 -14.62 -5.43
CA GLY A 157 7.69 -14.25 -5.39
C GLY A 157 8.54 -15.09 -4.46
N SER A 158 8.00 -16.14 -3.84
CA SER A 158 8.76 -17.11 -3.05
C SER A 158 8.97 -18.43 -3.79
N SER A 159 10.09 -19.09 -3.51
CA SER A 159 10.37 -20.47 -3.93
C SER A 159 10.05 -21.50 -2.83
N GLU A 160 9.59 -21.08 -1.66
CA GLU A 160 9.18 -21.99 -0.60
C GLU A 160 7.89 -22.71 -0.96
N LEU A 161 7.90 -24.03 -0.87
CA LEU A 161 6.75 -24.87 -1.19
C LEU A 161 5.55 -24.57 -0.27
N PRO A 162 4.31 -24.66 -0.79
CA PRO A 162 3.12 -24.76 0.05
C PRO A 162 3.12 -26.09 0.81
N GLY A 163 2.30 -26.19 1.85
CA GLY A 163 2.20 -27.40 2.65
C GLY A 163 1.31 -27.22 3.87
N PHE A 164 1.35 -28.18 4.78
CA PHE A 164 0.58 -28.15 6.02
C PHE A 164 1.42 -28.60 7.21
N PHE A 165 1.03 -28.15 8.39
CA PHE A 165 1.67 -28.48 9.66
C PHE A 165 0.86 -29.54 10.39
N VAL A 166 1.55 -30.50 11.01
CA VAL A 166 0.92 -31.52 11.85
C VAL A 166 1.48 -31.53 13.26
N GLN A 167 0.60 -31.78 14.24
CA GLN A 167 0.94 -31.87 15.66
C GLN A 167 -0.09 -32.78 16.35
N ALA A 168 0.29 -33.44 17.44
CA ALA A 168 -0.63 -34.30 18.21
C ALA A 168 -0.90 -33.79 19.63
N GLU A 169 0.10 -33.17 20.27
CA GLU A 169 0.01 -32.56 21.60
C GLU A 169 0.45 -31.10 21.54
N ALA A 170 -0.11 -30.24 22.39
CA ALA A 170 0.16 -28.80 22.35
C ALA A 170 1.66 -28.46 22.50
N GLN A 171 2.40 -29.22 23.31
CA GLN A 171 3.84 -29.03 23.53
C GLN A 171 4.73 -29.71 22.47
N GLY A 172 4.14 -30.06 21.32
CA GLY A 172 4.82 -30.71 20.23
C GLY A 172 5.20 -32.18 20.50
N PRO A 173 6.06 -32.75 19.66
CA PRO A 173 6.68 -32.09 18.50
C PRO A 173 5.69 -31.86 17.34
N ALA A 174 6.05 -30.97 16.43
CA ALA A 174 5.30 -30.70 15.20
C ALA A 174 6.15 -30.97 13.95
N LEU A 175 5.52 -31.05 12.77
CA LEU A 175 6.23 -31.30 11.51
C LEU A 175 5.54 -30.57 10.35
N PHE A 176 6.34 -29.99 9.45
CA PHE A 176 5.86 -29.47 8.18
C PHE A 176 5.83 -30.58 7.10
N VAL A 177 4.75 -30.66 6.35
CA VAL A 177 4.56 -31.60 5.23
C VAL A 177 4.40 -30.80 3.95
N SER A 178 5.30 -31.01 2.99
CA SER A 178 5.35 -30.27 1.71
C SER A 178 4.89 -31.08 0.49
N ASP A 179 4.32 -32.26 0.73
CA ASP A 179 3.76 -33.13 -0.32
C ASP A 179 2.47 -32.53 -0.90
N GLU A 180 2.48 -32.21 -2.19
CA GLU A 180 1.37 -31.56 -2.89
C GLU A 180 0.10 -32.42 -2.94
N ALA A 181 0.24 -33.73 -3.12
CA ALA A 181 -0.90 -34.64 -3.20
C ALA A 181 -1.59 -34.79 -1.83
N ALA A 182 -0.79 -34.84 -0.76
CA ALA A 182 -1.33 -34.84 0.61
C ALA A 182 -1.96 -33.49 0.98
N LEU A 183 -1.34 -32.37 0.60
CA LEU A 183 -1.91 -31.04 0.83
C LEU A 183 -3.29 -30.89 0.20
N ALA A 184 -3.49 -31.39 -1.02
CA ALA A 184 -4.78 -31.34 -1.70
C ALA A 184 -5.89 -32.19 -1.02
N ALA A 185 -5.54 -33.04 -0.05
CA ALA A 185 -6.46 -33.96 0.61
C ALA A 185 -6.84 -33.55 2.04
N VAL A 186 -6.34 -32.43 2.55
CA VAL A 186 -6.50 -32.03 3.97
C VAL A 186 -6.94 -30.59 4.14
N VAL A 187 -7.63 -30.31 5.25
CA VAL A 187 -7.94 -28.96 5.74
C VAL A 187 -7.49 -28.79 7.19
N VAL A 188 -7.38 -27.54 7.66
CA VAL A 188 -7.08 -27.26 9.08
C VAL A 188 -8.15 -27.88 9.97
N GLY A 189 -7.73 -28.55 11.04
CA GLY A 189 -8.61 -29.26 11.96
C GLY A 189 -8.85 -30.74 11.59
N ASP A 190 -8.32 -31.22 10.47
CA ASP A 190 -8.35 -32.65 10.14
C ASP A 190 -7.43 -33.46 11.06
N ARG A 191 -7.87 -34.64 11.48
CA ARG A 191 -7.03 -35.67 12.10
C ARG A 191 -6.67 -36.71 11.04
N VAL A 192 -5.38 -36.90 10.77
CA VAL A 192 -4.89 -37.63 9.60
C VAL A 192 -3.85 -38.70 9.95
N SER A 193 -3.75 -39.71 9.09
CA SER A 193 -2.66 -40.70 9.11
C SER A 193 -1.99 -40.79 7.75
N PHE A 194 -0.67 -40.97 7.72
CA PHE A 194 0.12 -41.16 6.51
C PHE A 194 1.47 -41.82 6.83
N SER A 195 2.19 -42.28 5.81
CA SER A 195 3.56 -42.80 5.93
C SER A 195 4.54 -41.89 5.21
N VAL A 196 5.59 -41.45 5.92
CA VAL A 196 6.65 -40.58 5.38
C VAL A 196 7.72 -41.43 4.70
N SER A 197 7.85 -41.31 3.38
CA SER A 197 8.83 -42.04 2.58
C SER A 197 10.06 -41.21 2.21
N SER A 198 10.03 -39.89 2.45
CA SER A 198 11.17 -39.01 2.26
C SER A 198 11.12 -37.82 3.20
N LYS A 199 12.28 -37.47 3.79
CA LYS A 199 12.48 -36.29 4.63
C LYS A 199 13.57 -35.40 4.04
N ALA A 200 13.41 -34.08 4.18
CA ALA A 200 14.48 -33.13 3.92
C ALA A 200 14.53 -32.04 4.99
N THR A 201 15.73 -31.49 5.20
CA THR A 201 15.96 -30.32 6.03
C THR A 201 16.45 -29.17 5.14
N THR A 202 15.63 -28.12 4.98
CA THR A 202 15.99 -26.93 4.20
C THR A 202 16.05 -25.73 5.14
N ASP A 203 17.19 -25.04 5.16
CA ASP A 203 17.44 -23.92 6.09
C ASP A 203 17.06 -24.27 7.54
N GLY A 204 17.38 -25.49 7.98
CA GLY A 204 17.06 -26.00 9.31
C GLY A 204 15.61 -26.46 9.53
N LEU A 205 14.66 -26.11 8.65
CA LEU A 205 13.28 -26.60 8.74
C LEU A 205 13.21 -28.06 8.27
N ARG A 206 12.75 -28.93 9.16
CA ARG A 206 12.53 -30.36 8.88
C ARG A 206 11.18 -30.55 8.21
N SER A 207 11.16 -31.24 7.08
CA SER A 207 9.94 -31.47 6.31
C SER A 207 9.79 -32.91 5.86
N ALA A 208 8.57 -33.44 5.95
CA ALA A 208 8.16 -34.62 5.20
C ALA A 208 7.87 -34.20 3.76
N VAL A 209 8.72 -34.61 2.83
CA VAL A 209 8.67 -34.17 1.42
C VAL A 209 7.82 -35.09 0.58
N THR A 210 7.82 -36.38 0.89
CA THR A 210 6.98 -37.36 0.21
C THR A 210 6.28 -38.20 1.25
N VAL A 211 4.95 -38.22 1.16
CA VAL A 211 4.11 -39.05 2.02
C VAL A 211 3.19 -39.91 1.18
N THR A 212 2.77 -41.05 1.73
CA THR A 212 1.89 -41.99 1.05
C THR A 212 0.78 -42.44 1.99
N GLY A 213 -0.35 -42.86 1.42
CA GLY A 213 -1.46 -43.39 2.20
C GLY A 213 -2.13 -42.35 3.12
N THR A 214 -2.14 -41.07 2.73
CA THR A 214 -2.83 -40.02 3.49
C THR A 214 -4.31 -40.34 3.62
N THR A 215 -4.80 -40.40 4.86
CA THR A 215 -6.19 -40.69 5.20
C THR A 215 -6.68 -39.70 6.25
N VAL A 216 -7.87 -39.16 6.04
CA VAL A 216 -8.55 -38.29 7.01
C VAL A 216 -9.45 -39.16 7.88
N ILE A 217 -9.19 -39.17 9.19
CA ILE A 217 -9.90 -39.98 10.20
C ILE A 217 -11.13 -39.24 10.71
N SER A 218 -10.99 -37.95 10.99
CA SER A 218 -12.04 -37.05 11.45
C SER A 218 -11.66 -35.61 11.10
N GLN A 219 -12.63 -34.69 11.11
CA GLN A 219 -12.47 -33.32 10.58
C GLN A 219 -12.97 -32.26 11.56
N GLY A 220 -12.56 -31.01 11.37
CA GLY A 220 -13.15 -29.84 12.04
C GLY A 220 -12.84 -29.74 13.54
N HIS A 221 -11.73 -30.29 14.00
CA HIS A 221 -11.27 -30.15 15.39
C HIS A 221 -10.78 -28.73 15.69
N PRO A 222 -10.94 -28.21 16.93
CA PRO A 222 -10.59 -26.83 17.30
C PRO A 222 -9.09 -26.64 17.53
N VAL A 223 -8.26 -27.09 16.59
CA VAL A 223 -6.79 -27.15 16.72
C VAL A 223 -6.15 -25.77 16.91
N GLN A 224 -6.76 -24.70 16.40
CA GLN A 224 -6.25 -23.33 16.50
C GLN A 224 -6.67 -22.60 17.78
N SER A 225 -7.56 -23.18 18.60
CA SER A 225 -7.81 -22.68 19.95
C SER A 225 -6.55 -22.76 20.80
N GLN A 226 -6.41 -21.87 21.78
CA GLN A 226 -5.34 -21.97 22.75
C GLN A 226 -5.43 -23.29 23.53
N SER A 227 -4.30 -23.86 23.91
CA SER A 227 -4.24 -25.11 24.69
C SER A 227 -4.89 -25.00 26.09
N THR A 228 -5.16 -23.78 26.54
CA THR A 228 -5.85 -23.46 27.79
C THR A 228 -7.31 -23.03 27.59
N ALA A 229 -7.80 -22.95 26.36
CA ALA A 229 -9.18 -22.58 26.05
C ALA A 229 -10.17 -23.73 26.32
N THR A 230 -11.47 -23.46 26.17
CA THR A 230 -12.53 -24.47 26.24
C THR A 230 -13.41 -24.35 24.99
N PRO A 231 -13.41 -25.36 24.09
CA PRO A 231 -12.54 -26.55 24.10
C PRO A 231 -11.06 -26.19 23.89
N ALA A 232 -10.16 -27.00 24.47
CA ALA A 232 -8.72 -26.81 24.34
C ALA A 232 -8.25 -27.19 22.93
N GLY A 233 -7.42 -26.34 22.34
CA GLY A 233 -6.75 -26.62 21.06
C GLY A 233 -5.26 -26.95 21.22
N LEU A 234 -4.47 -26.67 20.18
CA LEU A 234 -3.04 -26.97 20.13
C LEU A 234 -2.15 -25.72 20.15
N ALA A 235 -2.71 -24.50 20.04
CA ALA A 235 -1.92 -23.29 20.04
C ALA A 235 -1.40 -22.97 21.45
N VAL A 236 -0.08 -22.94 21.64
CA VAL A 236 0.52 -22.60 22.93
C VAL A 236 0.81 -21.10 22.98
N ASN A 237 0.39 -20.42 24.05
CA ASN A 237 0.80 -19.03 24.28
C ASN A 237 2.26 -18.97 24.69
N ARG A 238 3.12 -18.48 23.80
CA ARG A 238 4.58 -18.37 23.98
C ARG A 238 5.02 -16.94 24.29
N SER A 239 4.11 -16.05 24.65
CA SER A 239 4.44 -14.61 24.83
C SER A 239 5.47 -14.38 25.95
N ALA A 240 5.42 -15.19 27.00
CA ALA A 240 6.34 -15.13 28.15
C ALA A 240 7.63 -15.93 27.96
N ASP A 241 7.77 -16.67 26.85
CA ASP A 241 8.95 -17.49 26.60
C ASP A 241 10.16 -16.63 26.21
N THR A 242 11.34 -17.06 26.64
CA THR A 242 12.61 -16.34 26.44
C THR A 242 13.39 -16.93 25.25
N SER A 243 14.57 -16.35 24.95
CA SER A 243 15.47 -16.88 23.91
C SER A 243 15.83 -18.35 24.14
N ALA A 244 15.91 -18.80 25.39
CA ALA A 244 16.25 -20.19 25.72
C ALA A 244 15.28 -21.20 25.06
N THR A 245 14.00 -20.83 24.94
CA THR A 245 12.98 -21.69 24.30
C THR A 245 12.84 -21.37 22.82
N LEU A 246 12.64 -20.10 22.48
CA LEU A 246 12.21 -19.72 21.12
C LEU A 246 13.36 -19.60 20.12
N VAL A 247 14.60 -19.45 20.59
CA VAL A 247 15.77 -19.20 19.72
C VAL A 247 16.84 -20.28 19.93
N ASP A 248 17.36 -20.41 21.14
CA ASP A 248 18.39 -21.40 21.48
C ASP A 248 17.78 -22.81 21.47
N GLY A 249 16.51 -22.92 21.88
CA GLY A 249 15.70 -24.13 21.85
C GLY A 249 14.86 -24.32 20.58
N LEU A 250 15.14 -23.59 19.50
CA LEU A 250 14.33 -23.61 18.27
C LEU A 250 14.17 -25.02 17.68
N ASP A 251 15.16 -25.91 17.88
CA ASP A 251 15.08 -27.32 17.49
C ASP A 251 13.90 -28.08 18.12
N ALA A 252 13.41 -27.65 19.28
CA ALA A 252 12.27 -28.28 19.94
C ALA A 252 10.94 -27.72 19.44
N VAL A 253 10.89 -26.44 19.07
CA VAL A 253 9.63 -25.70 18.85
C VAL A 253 9.36 -25.32 17.40
N ASP A 254 10.28 -25.58 16.47
CA ASP A 254 10.01 -25.35 15.05
C ASP A 254 8.79 -26.16 14.57
N SER A 255 8.01 -25.57 13.66
CA SER A 255 6.73 -26.09 13.15
C SER A 255 5.56 -26.10 14.15
N GLU A 256 5.77 -25.81 15.43
CA GLU A 256 4.68 -25.83 16.43
C GLU A 256 3.70 -24.68 16.26
N LEU A 257 2.42 -24.97 16.50
CA LEU A 257 1.37 -23.96 16.49
C LEU A 257 1.46 -23.08 17.73
N THR A 258 1.61 -21.78 17.52
CA THR A 258 1.88 -20.80 18.58
C THR A 258 0.88 -19.66 18.55
N TYR A 259 0.43 -19.27 19.74
CA TYR A 259 -0.18 -17.98 20.02
C TYR A 259 0.90 -17.05 20.56
N LEU A 260 0.93 -15.80 20.08
CA LEU A 260 1.95 -14.84 20.50
C LEU A 260 1.41 -13.43 20.56
N THR A 261 1.70 -12.71 21.64
CA THR A 261 1.39 -11.29 21.77
C THR A 261 2.66 -10.49 21.97
N GLY A 262 2.69 -9.29 21.40
CA GLY A 262 3.88 -8.47 21.46
C GLY A 262 3.73 -7.12 20.77
N THR A 263 4.86 -6.44 20.58
CA THR A 263 4.94 -5.17 19.85
C THR A 263 5.90 -5.30 18.68
N ILE A 264 5.58 -4.65 17.56
CA ILE A 264 6.49 -4.49 16.42
C ILE A 264 7.62 -3.54 16.83
N ALA A 265 8.80 -4.09 17.10
CA ALA A 265 9.93 -3.35 17.65
C ALA A 265 10.68 -2.54 16.59
N THR A 266 10.82 -3.09 15.38
CA THR A 266 11.43 -2.41 14.23
C THR A 266 10.60 -2.63 12.97
N GLY A 267 10.69 -1.69 12.03
CA GLY A 267 10.02 -1.80 10.73
C GLY A 267 10.48 -3.03 9.93
N SER A 268 9.73 -3.35 8.88
CA SER A 268 9.99 -4.55 8.07
C SER A 268 11.37 -4.52 7.42
N SER A 269 12.03 -5.67 7.38
CA SER A 269 13.04 -5.96 6.37
C SER A 269 12.80 -7.34 5.75
N GLY A 270 13.29 -7.58 4.54
CA GLY A 270 13.12 -8.86 3.87
C GLY A 270 13.76 -10.02 4.65
N ILE A 271 13.08 -11.17 4.71
CA ILE A 271 13.54 -12.40 5.38
C ILE A 271 13.43 -13.65 4.50
N GLY A 272 13.48 -13.43 3.19
CA GLY A 272 13.21 -14.43 2.17
C GLY A 272 12.44 -13.79 1.03
N ALA A 273 12.58 -14.33 -0.17
CA ALA A 273 11.86 -13.80 -1.32
C ALA A 273 10.34 -13.95 -1.10
N GLY A 274 9.60 -12.84 -1.26
CA GLY A 274 8.16 -12.78 -1.04
C GLY A 274 7.71 -12.48 0.40
N TYR A 275 8.62 -12.31 1.37
CA TYR A 275 8.26 -12.13 2.78
C TYR A 275 8.87 -10.89 3.44
N SER A 276 8.10 -10.31 4.35
CA SER A 276 8.50 -9.27 5.28
C SER A 276 8.68 -9.85 6.68
N GLY A 277 9.76 -9.44 7.34
CA GLY A 277 10.04 -9.81 8.73
C GLY A 277 10.09 -8.58 9.61
N PHE A 278 9.50 -8.67 10.79
CA PHE A 278 9.48 -7.62 11.79
C PHE A 278 10.17 -8.12 13.06
N GLN A 279 11.16 -7.40 13.59
CA GLN A 279 11.62 -7.75 14.94
C GLN A 279 10.50 -7.40 15.91
N ILE A 280 10.29 -8.28 16.87
CA ILE A 280 9.20 -8.16 17.83
C ILE A 280 9.74 -8.17 19.25
N THR A 281 9.04 -7.48 20.13
CA THR A 281 9.17 -7.69 21.58
C THR A 281 7.94 -8.44 22.08
N THR A 282 8.14 -9.26 23.09
CA THR A 282 7.09 -9.99 23.81
C THR A 282 7.37 -9.85 25.31
N GLU A 283 6.55 -10.44 26.18
CA GLU A 283 6.81 -10.46 27.63
C GLU A 283 8.16 -11.12 27.95
N GLY A 284 8.46 -12.27 27.35
CA GLY A 284 9.73 -12.99 27.54
C GLY A 284 10.89 -12.47 26.68
N PHE A 285 10.60 -11.61 25.71
CA PHE A 285 11.56 -11.08 24.75
C PHE A 285 11.51 -9.54 24.73
N THR A 286 12.03 -8.89 25.78
CA THR A 286 11.81 -7.46 26.02
C THR A 286 12.65 -6.52 25.14
N ALA A 287 13.64 -7.05 24.43
CA ALA A 287 14.43 -6.32 23.44
C ALA A 287 14.37 -7.09 22.12
N GLY A 288 13.94 -6.43 21.03
CA GLY A 288 13.84 -7.09 19.73
C GLY A 288 15.19 -7.67 19.28
N ALA A 289 15.19 -8.91 18.79
CA ALA A 289 16.38 -9.57 18.25
C ALA A 289 16.27 -9.84 16.76
N ALA A 290 17.42 -9.86 16.09
CA ALA A 290 17.49 -10.11 14.65
C ALA A 290 17.04 -11.52 14.23
N ASN A 291 17.11 -12.49 15.14
CA ASN A 291 16.75 -13.89 14.90
C ASN A 291 15.39 -14.31 15.48
N PHE A 292 14.61 -13.36 16.03
CA PHE A 292 13.23 -13.61 16.44
C PHE A 292 12.31 -12.57 15.79
N ARG A 293 11.58 -13.00 14.76
CA ARG A 293 10.89 -12.07 13.86
C ARG A 293 9.51 -12.57 13.47
N LEU A 294 8.48 -11.74 13.66
CA LEU A 294 7.17 -12.01 13.05
C LEU A 294 7.32 -11.98 11.53
N ARG A 295 6.90 -13.06 10.89
CA ARG A 295 7.02 -13.26 9.44
C ARG A 295 5.65 -13.24 8.79
N VAL A 296 5.54 -12.49 7.70
CA VAL A 296 4.32 -12.42 6.88
C VAL A 296 4.68 -12.30 5.40
N PRO A 297 3.81 -12.72 4.46
CA PRO A 297 3.92 -12.34 3.06
C PRO A 297 4.07 -10.82 2.90
N ALA A 298 4.89 -10.36 1.95
CA ALA A 298 5.11 -8.92 1.73
C ALA A 298 3.81 -8.19 1.31
N THR A 299 2.92 -8.88 0.61
CA THR A 299 1.59 -8.40 0.26
C THR A 299 0.72 -8.20 1.51
N LEU A 300 0.71 -9.17 2.43
CA LEU A 300 -0.03 -9.09 3.69
C LEU A 300 0.49 -7.97 4.60
N ALA A 301 1.82 -7.79 4.68
CA ALA A 301 2.41 -6.67 5.41
C ALA A 301 1.90 -5.30 4.93
N THR A 302 1.71 -5.17 3.61
CA THR A 302 1.20 -3.95 2.97
C THR A 302 -0.30 -3.81 3.18
N GLU A 303 -1.05 -4.91 3.04
CA GLU A 303 -2.49 -4.98 3.26
C GLU A 303 -2.86 -4.52 4.67
N LEU A 304 -2.17 -5.05 5.69
CA LEU A 304 -2.43 -4.73 7.10
C LEU A 304 -1.77 -3.43 7.58
N ASP A 305 -0.97 -2.76 6.73
CA ASP A 305 -0.16 -1.57 7.09
C ASP A 305 0.60 -1.76 8.42
N ILE A 306 1.34 -2.87 8.52
CA ILE A 306 2.08 -3.25 9.74
C ILE A 306 3.24 -2.28 9.94
N THR A 307 3.18 -1.48 11.00
CA THR A 307 4.21 -0.49 11.33
C THR A 307 4.85 -0.72 12.70
N GLN A 308 6.04 -0.15 12.88
CA GLN A 308 6.70 -0.10 14.18
C GLN A 308 5.77 0.51 15.25
N GLY A 309 5.80 -0.04 16.46
CA GLY A 309 5.00 0.39 17.60
C GLY A 309 3.62 -0.25 17.68
N CYS A 310 3.11 -0.88 16.61
CA CYS A 310 1.88 -1.66 16.68
C CYS A 310 2.00 -2.78 17.71
N THR A 311 0.97 -2.95 18.53
CA THR A 311 0.75 -4.22 19.24
C THR A 311 0.21 -5.24 18.25
N PHE A 312 0.67 -6.48 18.34
CA PHE A 312 0.14 -7.58 17.54
C PHE A 312 -0.25 -8.75 18.43
N THR A 313 -1.22 -9.52 17.95
CA THR A 313 -1.53 -10.87 18.40
C THR A 313 -1.47 -11.80 17.19
N LEU A 314 -0.58 -12.79 17.23
CA LEU A 314 -0.64 -13.97 16.38
C LEU A 314 -1.64 -14.93 17.00
N ASN A 315 -2.81 -15.05 16.37
CA ASN A 315 -3.94 -15.82 16.91
C ASN A 315 -3.62 -17.32 16.93
N ALA A 316 -3.08 -17.83 15.83
CA ALA A 316 -2.50 -19.16 15.73
C ALA A 316 -1.59 -19.20 14.51
N GLY A 317 -0.29 -19.41 14.71
CA GLY A 317 0.65 -19.50 13.58
C GLY A 317 1.83 -20.40 13.88
N PRO A 318 2.39 -21.08 12.88
CA PRO A 318 3.54 -21.96 13.08
C PRO A 318 4.81 -21.14 13.36
N ILE A 319 5.71 -21.70 14.15
CA ILE A 319 7.09 -21.20 14.21
C ILE A 319 7.84 -21.72 12.98
N TRP A 320 7.97 -20.87 11.96
CA TRP A 320 8.84 -21.16 10.82
C TRP A 320 10.30 -21.04 11.24
N ARG A 321 11.14 -21.92 10.70
CA ARG A 321 12.59 -21.86 10.90
C ARG A 321 13.29 -21.48 9.61
N PHE A 322 14.22 -20.53 9.73
CA PHE A 322 15.15 -20.20 8.65
C PHE A 322 16.57 -20.07 9.23
N ALA A 323 17.39 -21.09 9.03
CA ALA A 323 18.65 -21.33 9.71
C ALA A 323 18.49 -21.23 11.25
N ALA A 324 19.09 -20.23 11.88
CA ALA A 324 19.01 -19.96 13.32
C ALA A 324 17.90 -18.94 13.68
N ASN A 325 17.05 -18.57 12.73
CA ASN A 325 15.98 -17.59 12.94
C ASN A 325 14.67 -18.30 13.25
N ALA A 326 14.06 -17.91 14.37
CA ALA A 326 12.72 -18.27 14.76
C ALA A 326 11.74 -17.24 14.20
N GLN A 327 10.80 -17.72 13.41
CA GLN A 327 9.90 -16.88 12.64
C GLN A 327 8.44 -17.31 12.87
N PRO A 328 7.81 -16.88 13.99
CA PRO A 328 6.36 -16.99 14.14
C PRO A 328 5.70 -16.39 12.89
N SER A 329 4.88 -17.17 12.19
CA SER A 329 4.43 -16.83 10.84
C SER A 329 2.93 -16.70 10.75
N ALA A 330 2.50 -15.69 10.01
CA ALA A 330 1.11 -15.44 9.65
C ALA A 330 1.01 -15.32 8.13
N PHE A 331 -0.06 -15.83 7.53
CA PHE A 331 -0.21 -15.90 6.07
C PHE A 331 -1.49 -15.23 5.57
N THR A 332 -2.46 -15.00 6.45
CA THR A 332 -3.73 -14.33 6.17
C THR A 332 -4.02 -13.24 7.20
N ALA A 333 -4.94 -12.33 6.88
CA ALA A 333 -5.34 -11.27 7.81
C ALA A 333 -5.93 -11.82 9.11
N SER A 334 -6.67 -12.92 9.08
CA SER A 334 -7.26 -13.55 10.27
C SER A 334 -6.23 -14.14 11.23
N ASP A 335 -5.01 -14.39 10.78
CA ASP A 335 -3.94 -14.89 11.65
C ASP A 335 -3.42 -13.82 12.61
N LEU A 336 -3.64 -12.54 12.30
CA LEU A 336 -3.13 -11.40 13.05
C LEU A 336 -4.22 -10.44 13.50
N THR A 337 -4.14 -10.04 14.77
CA THR A 337 -4.86 -8.88 15.27
C THR A 337 -3.86 -7.77 15.54
N LEU A 338 -4.08 -6.58 14.98
CA LEU A 338 -3.24 -5.39 15.23
C LEU A 338 -4.02 -4.36 16.04
N SER A 339 -3.35 -3.74 17.00
CA SER A 339 -3.94 -2.69 17.83
C SER A 339 -2.87 -1.73 18.33
N ASN A 340 -3.29 -0.60 18.92
CA ASN A 340 -2.41 0.41 19.51
C ASN A 340 -1.30 0.90 18.55
N CYS A 341 -1.54 0.80 17.25
CA CYS A 341 -0.67 1.38 16.26
C CYS A 341 -0.78 2.91 16.31
N ALA A 342 0.21 3.61 15.74
CA ALA A 342 0.13 5.06 15.63
C ALA A 342 -1.15 5.46 14.87
N ALA A 343 -1.90 6.42 15.42
CA ALA A 343 -3.14 6.91 14.80
C ALA A 343 -2.85 7.53 13.42
N PRO A 344 -3.78 7.41 12.46
CA PRO A 344 -3.66 8.09 11.18
C PRO A 344 -3.66 9.60 11.38
N THR A 345 -2.71 10.27 10.73
CA THR A 345 -2.66 11.73 10.62
C THR A 345 -3.13 12.14 9.24
N PHE A 346 -3.95 13.19 9.17
CA PHE A 346 -4.41 13.75 7.91
C PHE A 346 -3.37 14.76 7.41
N ALA A 347 -2.60 14.36 6.40
CA ALA A 347 -1.37 15.04 6.01
C ALA A 347 -1.59 16.19 5.01
N SER A 348 -2.51 16.03 4.06
CA SER A 348 -2.81 17.08 3.07
C SER A 348 -4.12 16.81 2.32
N ALA A 349 -4.68 17.88 1.74
CA ALA A 349 -5.73 17.82 0.75
C ALA A 349 -5.31 18.55 -0.53
N SER A 350 -5.71 18.05 -1.69
CA SER A 350 -5.43 18.67 -2.98
C SER A 350 -6.53 18.37 -3.99
N ALA A 351 -7.01 19.38 -4.70
CA ALA A 351 -7.96 19.17 -5.78
C ALA A 351 -7.27 18.62 -7.04
N THR A 352 -7.82 17.55 -7.62
CA THR A 352 -7.30 16.91 -8.85
C THR A 352 -8.16 17.22 -10.07
N SER A 353 -9.40 17.66 -9.85
CA SER A 353 -10.30 18.18 -10.88
C SER A 353 -11.29 19.16 -10.25
N LEU A 354 -12.15 19.79 -11.07
CA LEU A 354 -13.20 20.68 -10.57
C LEU A 354 -14.19 20.00 -9.61
N THR A 355 -14.24 18.67 -9.56
CA THR A 355 -15.17 17.91 -8.71
C THR A 355 -14.49 16.81 -7.90
N GLU A 356 -13.15 16.83 -7.78
CA GLU A 356 -12.43 15.81 -7.03
C GLU A 356 -11.35 16.43 -6.13
N VAL A 357 -11.28 15.92 -4.90
CA VAL A 357 -10.25 16.24 -3.91
C VAL A 357 -9.66 14.94 -3.39
N VAL A 358 -8.33 14.88 -3.35
CA VAL A 358 -7.58 13.77 -2.76
C VAL A 358 -7.10 14.17 -1.37
N LEU A 359 -7.38 13.30 -0.41
CA LEU A 359 -6.96 13.40 0.97
C LEU A 359 -5.83 12.40 1.20
N ASN A 360 -4.68 12.86 1.69
CA ASN A 360 -3.53 12.00 1.98
C ASN A 360 -3.41 11.79 3.48
N PHE A 361 -3.28 10.54 3.91
CA PHE A 361 -3.10 10.13 5.30
C PHE A 361 -1.73 9.46 5.50
N SER A 362 -1.26 9.39 6.75
CA SER A 362 -0.02 8.66 7.07
C SER A 362 -0.18 7.14 7.10
N ARG A 363 -1.42 6.65 7.15
CA ARG A 363 -1.77 5.22 7.26
C ARG A 363 -2.92 4.83 6.35
N ASN A 364 -3.06 3.54 6.10
CA ASN A 364 -4.16 3.03 5.28
C ASN A 364 -5.49 3.26 6.01
N ILE A 365 -6.46 3.84 5.30
CA ILE A 365 -7.79 4.12 5.86
C ILE A 365 -8.71 2.92 5.65
N SER A 366 -9.51 2.59 6.67
CA SER A 366 -10.55 1.56 6.56
C SER A 366 -11.76 2.12 5.82
N THR A 367 -12.04 1.59 4.63
CA THR A 367 -13.26 1.93 3.85
C THR A 367 -14.53 1.70 4.68
N ALA A 368 -14.56 0.65 5.51
CA ALA A 368 -15.70 0.32 6.36
C ALA A 368 -15.94 1.35 7.48
N SER A 369 -14.95 2.16 7.84
CA SER A 369 -15.11 3.23 8.83
C SER A 369 -15.87 4.46 8.27
N ILE A 370 -15.97 4.57 6.94
CA ILE A 370 -16.66 5.67 6.27
C ILE A 370 -18.10 5.25 5.97
N THR A 371 -19.00 5.49 6.93
CA THR A 371 -20.43 5.15 6.85
C THR A 371 -21.28 6.27 6.27
N ASN A 372 -20.84 7.52 6.41
CA ASN A 372 -21.48 8.70 5.83
C ASN A 372 -20.43 9.75 5.45
N ALA A 373 -19.97 9.72 4.20
CA ALA A 373 -18.92 10.60 3.73
C ALA A 373 -19.27 12.09 3.84
N GLN A 374 -20.55 12.47 3.69
CA GLN A 374 -20.96 13.87 3.79
C GLN A 374 -20.87 14.41 5.22
N GLU A 375 -21.12 13.57 6.22
CA GLU A 375 -20.99 13.94 7.64
C GLU A 375 -19.54 13.81 8.13
N GLN A 376 -18.81 12.81 7.63
CA GLN A 376 -17.45 12.51 8.09
C GLN A 376 -16.37 13.34 7.40
N PHE A 377 -16.66 13.93 6.24
CA PHE A 377 -15.79 14.87 5.53
C PHE A 377 -16.54 16.18 5.32
N THR A 378 -16.36 17.13 6.24
CA THR A 378 -17.03 18.43 6.18
C THR A 378 -16.16 19.43 5.41
N LEU A 379 -16.68 20.04 4.36
CA LEU A 379 -15.98 21.06 3.57
C LEU A 379 -16.61 22.45 3.77
N THR A 380 -15.78 23.49 3.69
CA THR A 380 -16.21 24.90 3.81
C THR A 380 -16.77 25.46 2.50
N GLU A 381 -17.28 26.70 2.56
CA GLU A 381 -17.77 27.45 1.39
C GLU A 381 -18.90 26.74 0.61
N GLY A 382 -19.68 25.90 1.31
CA GLY A 382 -20.83 25.20 0.72
C GLY A 382 -20.49 24.04 -0.22
N LEU A 383 -19.22 23.63 -0.29
CA LEU A 383 -18.78 22.48 -1.08
C LEU A 383 -19.32 21.18 -0.44
N THR A 384 -19.99 20.33 -1.22
CA THR A 384 -20.61 19.10 -0.70
C THR A 384 -19.94 17.85 -1.25
N VAL A 385 -19.82 16.79 -0.44
CA VAL A 385 -19.36 15.46 -0.89
C VAL A 385 -20.54 14.63 -1.40
N SER A 386 -20.39 14.00 -2.55
CA SER A 386 -21.40 13.10 -3.15
C SER A 386 -20.95 11.65 -3.24
N ALA A 387 -19.65 11.38 -3.25
CA ALA A 387 -19.09 10.03 -3.27
C ALA A 387 -17.67 10.02 -2.72
N PHE A 388 -17.16 8.84 -2.39
CA PHE A 388 -15.77 8.63 -2.02
C PHE A 388 -15.24 7.29 -2.55
N ARG A 389 -13.92 7.17 -2.60
CA ARG A 389 -13.22 5.88 -2.67
C ARG A 389 -11.95 5.94 -1.84
N VAL A 390 -11.48 4.78 -1.40
CA VAL A 390 -10.24 4.65 -0.61
C VAL A 390 -9.24 3.83 -1.39
N GLU A 391 -8.01 4.32 -1.48
CA GLU A 391 -6.87 3.63 -2.08
C GLU A 391 -5.69 3.69 -1.10
N GLY A 392 -5.62 2.70 -0.19
CA GLY A 392 -4.62 2.66 0.87
C GLY A 392 -4.67 3.91 1.75
N LYS A 393 -3.64 4.75 1.63
CA LYS A 393 -3.47 5.99 2.41
C LYS A 393 -4.20 7.19 1.84
N GLN A 394 -4.90 7.02 0.72
CA GLN A 394 -5.59 8.09 0.03
C GLN A 394 -7.10 7.89 0.10
N VAL A 395 -7.82 8.97 0.37
CA VAL A 395 -9.28 9.03 0.20
C VAL A 395 -9.58 10.06 -0.87
N PHE A 396 -10.25 9.63 -1.92
CA PHE A 396 -10.69 10.50 -2.99
C PHE A 396 -12.15 10.85 -2.76
N LEU A 397 -12.45 12.14 -2.68
CA LEU A 397 -13.80 12.66 -2.52
C LEU A 397 -14.29 13.23 -3.84
N THR A 398 -15.49 12.82 -4.27
CA THR A 398 -16.23 13.53 -5.30
C THR A 398 -17.01 14.65 -4.64
N THR A 399 -16.79 15.88 -5.11
CA THR A 399 -17.43 17.09 -4.59
C THR A 399 -18.41 17.68 -5.61
N SER A 400 -19.23 18.64 -5.17
CA SER A 400 -19.81 19.63 -6.10
C SER A 400 -18.69 20.42 -6.81
N GLU A 401 -19.05 21.17 -7.85
CA GLU A 401 -18.08 21.96 -8.63
C GLU A 401 -17.38 22.99 -7.73
N GLN A 402 -16.05 22.95 -7.74
CA GLN A 402 -15.18 23.86 -7.00
C GLN A 402 -15.00 25.14 -7.81
N ALA A 403 -14.98 26.29 -7.13
CA ALA A 403 -14.54 27.53 -7.74
C ALA A 403 -13.01 27.48 -7.93
N PRO A 404 -12.48 27.70 -9.15
CA PRO A 404 -11.05 27.63 -9.39
C PRO A 404 -10.25 28.57 -8.48
N GLY A 405 -9.24 28.04 -7.80
CA GLY A 405 -8.32 28.79 -6.94
C GLY A 405 -8.89 29.23 -5.58
N ALA A 406 -10.19 29.06 -5.33
CA ALA A 406 -10.83 29.39 -4.06
C ALA A 406 -10.25 28.55 -2.92
N SER A 407 -10.11 29.15 -1.73
CA SER A 407 -9.60 28.44 -0.56
C SER A 407 -10.73 27.66 0.12
N TYR A 408 -10.54 26.36 0.25
CA TYR A 408 -11.41 25.45 0.99
C TYR A 408 -10.64 24.85 2.17
N SER A 409 -11.37 24.35 3.16
CA SER A 409 -10.84 23.38 4.12
C SER A 409 -11.74 22.17 4.19
N VAL A 410 -11.14 21.02 4.48
CA VAL A 410 -11.83 19.76 4.78
C VAL A 410 -11.47 19.33 6.18
N THR A 411 -12.48 19.00 6.98
CA THR A 411 -12.34 18.43 8.32
C THR A 411 -12.80 16.97 8.30
N VAL A 412 -11.93 16.09 8.78
CA VAL A 412 -12.18 14.65 8.88
C VAL A 412 -12.68 14.30 10.27
N ALA A 413 -13.79 13.57 10.36
CA ALA A 413 -14.33 13.10 11.64
C ALA A 413 -13.43 12.02 12.26
N ASN A 414 -13.34 11.99 13.59
CA ASN A 414 -12.58 10.97 14.34
C ASN A 414 -13.18 9.55 14.25
N THR A 415 -14.39 9.41 13.70
CA THR A 415 -15.00 8.12 13.36
C THR A 415 -14.34 7.46 12.16
N VAL A 416 -13.57 8.21 11.35
CA VAL A 416 -12.74 7.63 10.29
C VAL A 416 -11.52 6.99 10.94
N THR A 417 -11.28 5.72 10.66
CA THR A 417 -10.20 4.95 11.27
C THR A 417 -9.26 4.35 10.24
N ASP A 418 -8.06 4.00 10.68
CA ASP A 418 -7.20 3.08 9.93
C ASP A 418 -7.70 1.62 10.02
N LEU A 419 -6.94 0.70 9.41
CA LEU A 419 -7.22 -0.74 9.42
C LEU A 419 -7.03 -1.40 10.79
N ALA A 420 -6.29 -0.78 11.71
CA ALA A 420 -6.07 -1.25 13.08
C ALA A 420 -7.07 -0.63 14.08
N GLY A 421 -8.07 0.11 13.59
CA GLY A 421 -9.10 0.78 14.41
C GLY A 421 -8.64 2.11 15.04
N GLY A 422 -7.46 2.61 14.70
CA GLY A 422 -6.97 3.92 15.16
C GLY A 422 -7.72 5.06 14.49
N SER A 423 -8.38 5.92 15.27
CA SER A 423 -9.09 7.11 14.79
C SER A 423 -8.16 8.20 14.27
N VAL A 424 -8.58 8.93 13.23
CA VAL A 424 -7.88 10.15 12.80
C VAL A 424 -7.79 11.14 13.96
N ALA A 425 -6.57 11.60 14.23
CA ALA A 425 -6.28 12.46 15.38
C ALA A 425 -6.99 13.83 15.27
N PRO A 426 -7.72 14.29 16.31
CA PRO A 426 -8.47 15.56 16.27
C PRO A 426 -7.56 16.79 16.08
N GLU A 427 -6.37 16.80 16.70
CA GLU A 427 -5.42 17.92 16.62
C GLU A 427 -4.84 18.17 15.22
N ALA A 428 -5.06 17.27 14.25
CA ALA A 428 -4.60 17.39 12.86
C ALA A 428 -5.67 16.98 11.83
N SER A 429 -6.96 17.07 12.18
CA SER A 429 -8.04 16.55 11.34
C SER A 429 -8.52 17.53 10.25
N THR A 430 -7.96 18.73 10.16
CA THR A 430 -8.35 19.74 9.17
C THR A 430 -7.18 20.14 8.30
N GLN A 431 -7.41 20.16 6.98
CA GLN A 431 -6.45 20.65 6.01
C GLN A 431 -7.10 21.63 5.04
N THR A 432 -6.32 22.62 4.61
CA THR A 432 -6.73 23.55 3.56
C THR A 432 -6.29 23.05 2.20
N PHE A 433 -7.05 23.40 1.17
CA PHE A 433 -6.69 23.18 -0.22
C PHE A 433 -7.27 24.30 -1.08
N ARG A 434 -6.73 24.47 -2.28
CA ARG A 434 -7.32 25.36 -3.29
C ARG A 434 -8.19 24.56 -4.25
N GLY A 435 -9.31 25.16 -4.67
CA GLY A 435 -10.12 24.67 -5.75
C GLY A 435 -9.31 24.48 -7.02
N TYR A 436 -9.62 23.43 -7.78
CA TYR A 436 -8.83 23.03 -8.94
C TYR A 436 -8.65 24.15 -9.97
N ARG A 437 -7.41 24.33 -10.43
CA ARG A 437 -7.04 25.16 -11.58
C ARG A 437 -6.27 24.30 -12.55
N ALA A 438 -6.58 24.43 -13.84
CA ALA A 438 -5.79 23.78 -14.87
C ALA A 438 -4.34 24.32 -14.83
N PRO A 439 -3.32 23.46 -14.92
CA PRO A 439 -1.94 23.91 -15.00
C PRO A 439 -1.70 24.70 -16.30
N ALA A 440 -0.88 25.74 -16.22
CA ALA A 440 -0.40 26.42 -17.42
C ALA A 440 0.48 25.47 -18.26
N VAL A 441 0.50 25.68 -19.58
CA VAL A 441 1.43 24.99 -20.50
C VAL A 441 2.51 25.98 -20.89
N LEU A 442 3.76 25.64 -20.62
CA LEU A 442 4.92 26.51 -20.77
C LEU A 442 5.89 25.94 -21.81
N ARG A 443 6.53 26.84 -22.54
CA ARG A 443 7.59 26.53 -23.52
C ARG A 443 8.84 27.32 -23.19
N LEU A 444 10.00 26.68 -23.22
CA LEU A 444 11.29 27.35 -23.07
C LEU A 444 11.53 28.24 -24.29
N THR A 445 11.89 29.50 -24.08
CA THR A 445 12.12 30.45 -25.18
C THR A 445 13.55 30.96 -25.21
N GLU A 446 14.18 31.16 -24.06
CA GLU A 446 15.53 31.72 -23.98
C GLU A 446 16.29 31.17 -22.78
N VAL A 447 17.59 30.92 -22.95
CA VAL A 447 18.47 30.41 -21.89
C VAL A 447 19.80 31.14 -21.95
N GLN A 448 20.24 31.65 -20.80
CA GLN A 448 21.58 32.17 -20.59
C GLN A 448 22.26 31.39 -19.47
N PRO A 449 23.18 30.48 -19.83
CA PRO A 449 24.06 29.86 -18.86
C PRO A 449 25.30 30.75 -18.60
N ASN A 450 26.14 30.32 -17.66
CA ASN A 450 27.51 30.84 -17.46
C ASN A 450 27.57 32.31 -16.99
N ALA A 451 26.52 32.77 -16.32
CA ALA A 451 26.47 34.11 -15.76
C ALA A 451 27.42 34.26 -14.57
N ALA A 452 27.84 35.50 -14.30
CA ALA A 452 28.72 35.79 -13.16
C ALA A 452 28.08 35.32 -11.85
N SER A 453 28.85 34.61 -11.01
CA SER A 453 28.35 33.99 -9.78
C SER A 453 27.18 33.02 -9.99
N ALA A 454 27.09 32.40 -11.18
CA ALA A 454 26.05 31.43 -11.55
C ALA A 454 24.61 32.02 -11.55
N ARG A 455 24.49 33.31 -11.89
CA ARG A 455 23.22 34.06 -11.95
C ARG A 455 22.50 33.86 -13.30
N ASP A 456 22.31 32.60 -13.65
CA ASP A 456 21.80 32.22 -14.97
C ASP A 456 20.31 32.61 -15.13
N LEU A 457 19.85 32.75 -16.37
CA LEU A 457 18.47 33.08 -16.68
C LEU A 457 17.84 32.04 -17.60
N VAL A 458 16.55 31.78 -17.37
CA VAL A 458 15.70 30.97 -18.26
C VAL A 458 14.40 31.72 -18.49
N GLU A 459 13.98 31.85 -19.75
CA GLU A 459 12.72 32.46 -20.14
C GLU A 459 11.77 31.38 -20.64
N LEU A 460 10.50 31.55 -20.28
CA LEU A 460 9.40 30.72 -20.74
C LEU A 460 8.27 31.58 -21.28
N GLN A 461 7.58 31.04 -22.28
CA GLN A 461 6.32 31.58 -22.78
C GLN A 461 5.16 30.68 -22.36
N VAL A 462 4.07 31.31 -21.94
CA VAL A 462 2.81 30.64 -21.63
C VAL A 462 2.04 30.37 -22.93
N LEU A 463 1.86 29.10 -23.28
CA LEU A 463 1.07 28.66 -24.42
C LEU A 463 -0.42 28.48 -24.08
N THR A 464 -0.69 27.98 -22.87
CA THR A 464 -2.05 27.80 -22.33
C THR A 464 -2.11 28.46 -20.97
N ALA A 465 -3.10 29.33 -20.76
CA ALA A 465 -3.34 29.99 -19.48
C ALA A 465 -3.67 28.96 -18.39
N GLY A 466 -3.29 29.27 -17.15
CA GLY A 466 -3.51 28.38 -16.01
C GLY A 466 -2.65 28.77 -14.83
N THR A 467 -2.64 27.91 -13.81
CA THR A 467 -1.77 28.11 -12.64
C THR A 467 -0.36 27.58 -12.92
N THR A 468 0.66 28.29 -12.44
CA THR A 468 2.06 27.79 -12.39
C THR A 468 2.36 26.98 -11.14
N SER A 469 1.40 26.85 -10.21
CA SER A 469 1.57 26.09 -8.97
C SER A 469 1.94 24.63 -9.27
N GLY A 470 3.03 24.16 -8.68
CA GLY A 470 3.51 22.78 -8.84
C GLY A 470 4.29 22.52 -10.13
N LEU A 471 4.43 23.51 -11.02
CA LEU A 471 5.36 23.41 -12.14
C LEU A 471 6.80 23.62 -11.65
N ILE A 472 7.73 22.92 -12.28
CA ILE A 472 9.16 23.00 -11.94
C ILE A 472 10.03 23.19 -13.19
N LEU A 473 11.14 23.91 -13.01
CA LEU A 473 12.21 24.00 -14.00
C LEU A 473 13.34 23.07 -13.60
N VAL A 474 13.82 22.28 -14.57
CA VAL A 474 14.72 21.15 -14.33
C VAL A 474 15.90 21.16 -15.31
N GLN A 475 17.06 20.75 -14.81
CA GLN A 475 18.22 20.35 -15.59
C GLN A 475 18.37 18.82 -15.51
N ASP A 476 18.45 18.16 -16.66
CA ASP A 476 18.64 16.70 -16.85
C ASP A 476 17.55 15.80 -16.22
N ASN A 477 17.34 15.88 -14.91
CA ASN A 477 16.30 15.22 -14.11
C ASN A 477 16.17 15.93 -12.75
N ALA A 478 14.95 16.06 -12.20
CA ALA A 478 14.68 16.68 -10.91
C ALA A 478 15.45 16.05 -9.72
N THR A 479 15.84 14.77 -9.79
CA THR A 479 16.41 14.04 -8.65
C THR A 479 17.95 13.99 -8.60
N VAL A 480 18.64 14.47 -9.63
CA VAL A 480 20.12 14.51 -9.63
C VAL A 480 20.62 15.82 -9.01
N ASN A 481 21.87 15.86 -8.51
CA ASN A 481 22.44 17.06 -7.88
C ASN A 481 22.33 18.29 -8.79
N ASN A 482 21.69 19.35 -8.28
CA ASN A 482 21.34 20.59 -9.01
C ASN A 482 20.37 20.39 -10.19
N GLY A 483 19.64 19.28 -10.21
CA GLY A 483 18.68 18.94 -11.25
C GLY A 483 17.37 19.72 -11.14
N LEU A 484 16.94 20.11 -9.94
CA LEU A 484 15.79 20.99 -9.75
C LEU A 484 16.22 22.46 -9.70
N LEU A 485 16.05 23.19 -10.80
CA LEU A 485 16.48 24.58 -10.94
C LEU A 485 15.52 25.58 -10.28
N ALA A 486 14.21 25.36 -10.35
CA ALA A 486 13.22 26.25 -9.73
C ALA A 486 11.92 25.52 -9.39
N ASN A 487 11.26 25.93 -8.31
CA ASN A 487 9.84 25.67 -8.06
C ASN A 487 9.06 26.93 -8.44
N PHE A 488 8.05 26.81 -9.28
CA PHE A 488 7.30 27.99 -9.70
C PHE A 488 6.32 28.42 -8.60
N PRO A 489 6.18 29.74 -8.35
CA PRO A 489 5.18 30.24 -7.41
C PRO A 489 3.76 29.94 -7.93
N ASP A 490 2.79 30.02 -7.02
CA ASP A 490 1.37 29.91 -7.35
C ASP A 490 0.88 31.22 -7.97
N VAL A 491 0.89 31.28 -9.30
CA VAL A 491 0.45 32.44 -10.10
C VAL A 491 -0.49 31.97 -11.19
N ASP A 492 -1.55 32.75 -11.44
CA ASP A 492 -2.41 32.56 -12.60
C ASP A 492 -1.87 33.39 -13.76
N VAL A 493 -1.41 32.71 -14.80
CA VAL A 493 -0.78 33.32 -15.98
C VAL A 493 -1.69 33.26 -17.19
N ALA A 494 -1.59 34.27 -18.06
CA ALA A 494 -2.37 34.36 -19.30
C ALA A 494 -1.58 33.82 -20.50
N VAL A 495 -2.29 33.40 -21.56
CA VAL A 495 -1.65 33.00 -22.83
C VAL A 495 -0.83 34.16 -23.37
N GLY A 496 0.42 33.86 -23.75
CA GLY A 496 1.37 34.84 -24.28
C GLY A 496 2.18 35.57 -23.21
N ASP A 497 1.89 35.36 -21.92
CA ASP A 497 2.73 35.86 -20.84
C ASP A 497 4.16 35.30 -20.97
N ILE A 498 5.13 36.12 -20.57
CA ILE A 498 6.53 35.75 -20.44
C ILE A 498 6.85 35.57 -18.96
N ILE A 499 7.64 34.56 -18.66
CA ILE A 499 8.18 34.25 -17.33
C ILE A 499 9.69 34.27 -17.43
N VAL A 500 10.37 35.07 -16.61
CA VAL A 500 11.83 35.06 -16.49
C VAL A 500 12.19 34.44 -15.15
N VAL A 501 12.87 33.30 -15.18
CA VAL A 501 13.37 32.59 -14.00
C VAL A 501 14.79 33.03 -13.72
N HIS A 502 14.99 33.70 -12.58
CA HIS A 502 16.27 34.16 -12.09
C HIS A 502 16.92 33.07 -11.25
N LEU A 503 17.96 32.41 -11.77
CA LEU A 503 18.70 31.38 -11.04
C LEU A 503 19.78 32.05 -10.17
N ASN A 504 19.92 31.57 -8.93
CA ASN A 504 20.83 32.13 -7.92
C ASN A 504 20.86 33.69 -7.85
N PRO A 505 19.71 34.38 -7.79
CA PRO A 505 19.68 35.84 -7.84
C PRO A 505 20.36 36.45 -6.62
N VAL A 506 20.72 37.74 -6.73
CA VAL A 506 21.19 38.50 -5.55
C VAL A 506 20.06 38.56 -4.54
N ASP A 507 20.25 37.89 -3.41
CA ASP A 507 19.30 37.92 -2.30
C ASP A 507 20.05 38.31 -1.03
N THR A 508 20.16 39.62 -0.79
CA THR A 508 20.82 40.18 0.40
C THR A 508 19.80 40.91 1.25
N GLN A 509 20.07 41.08 2.55
CA GLN A 509 19.17 41.85 3.42
C GLN A 509 18.94 43.29 2.93
N ALA A 510 19.93 43.89 2.26
CA ALA A 510 19.86 45.24 1.71
C ALA A 510 19.20 45.30 0.30
N ASN A 511 19.20 44.20 -0.42
CA ASN A 511 18.58 44.05 -1.74
C ASN A 511 18.07 42.61 -1.89
N PRO A 512 16.87 42.32 -1.35
CA PRO A 512 16.36 40.97 -1.33
C PRO A 512 15.55 40.69 -2.59
N PHE A 513 15.82 39.55 -3.25
CA PHE A 513 15.03 39.16 -4.42
C PHE A 513 13.62 38.73 -3.98
N ARG A 514 12.60 39.17 -4.71
CA ARG A 514 11.21 38.82 -4.44
C ARG A 514 10.60 38.32 -5.75
N ALA A 515 10.11 37.09 -5.75
CA ALA A 515 9.38 36.58 -6.90
C ALA A 515 8.04 37.31 -7.01
N GLU A 516 7.61 37.58 -8.22
CA GLU A 516 6.32 38.19 -8.48
C GLU A 516 5.20 37.16 -8.37
N THR A 517 4.14 37.54 -7.66
CA THR A 517 2.99 36.66 -7.41
C THR A 517 1.64 37.34 -7.61
N LEU A 518 1.62 38.67 -7.70
CA LEU A 518 0.40 39.46 -7.84
C LEU A 518 0.29 40.15 -9.21
N ALA A 519 1.39 40.66 -9.74
CA ALA A 519 1.47 41.29 -11.06
C ALA A 519 2.92 41.24 -11.59
N LYS A 520 3.06 41.36 -12.92
CA LYS A 520 4.36 41.40 -13.65
C LYS A 520 5.23 42.63 -13.36
N ASP A 521 4.66 43.63 -12.69
CA ASP A 521 5.33 44.85 -12.27
C ASP A 521 5.18 45.06 -10.76
N GLU A 522 4.92 43.98 -10.00
CA GLU A 522 4.84 44.02 -8.54
C GLU A 522 6.15 44.56 -7.94
N HIS A 523 7.26 44.26 -8.60
CA HIS A 523 8.61 44.66 -8.22
C HIS A 523 9.31 45.38 -9.38
N PRO A 524 8.90 46.62 -9.68
CA PRO A 524 9.29 47.28 -10.93
C PRO A 524 10.80 47.49 -11.02
N GLN A 525 11.32 47.49 -12.24
CA GLN A 525 12.75 47.57 -12.54
C GLN A 525 13.41 48.83 -11.96
N SER A 526 12.64 49.91 -11.83
CA SER A 526 13.08 51.15 -11.17
C SER A 526 13.48 50.96 -9.69
N ALA A 527 12.90 49.98 -9.02
CA ALA A 527 13.21 49.59 -7.65
C ALA A 527 14.12 48.34 -7.58
N ASN A 528 13.98 47.42 -8.54
CA ASN A 528 14.77 46.19 -8.62
C ASN A 528 15.35 46.04 -10.03
N SER A 529 16.57 46.54 -10.26
CA SER A 529 17.15 46.64 -11.61
C SER A 529 17.31 45.32 -12.38
N THR A 530 17.13 44.17 -11.73
CA THR A 530 17.18 42.84 -12.34
C THR A 530 15.82 42.35 -12.85
N HIS A 531 14.71 42.97 -12.45
CA HIS A 531 13.36 42.60 -12.87
C HIS A 531 13.02 43.12 -14.27
N PHE A 532 12.01 42.50 -14.89
CA PHE A 532 11.48 42.81 -16.20
C PHE A 532 9.99 43.10 -16.12
N ASP A 533 9.60 44.39 -16.09
CA ASP A 533 8.21 44.87 -15.90
C ASP A 533 7.16 44.31 -16.91
N THR A 534 7.60 43.66 -17.99
CA THR A 534 6.75 43.06 -19.01
C THR A 534 6.57 41.54 -18.86
N ALA A 535 7.21 40.93 -17.87
CA ALA A 535 7.22 39.50 -17.60
C ALA A 535 7.03 39.20 -16.12
N TRP A 536 6.69 37.95 -15.81
CA TRP A 536 6.70 37.46 -14.44
C TRP A 536 8.12 37.09 -14.02
N ASP A 537 8.64 37.74 -12.98
CA ASP A 537 9.97 37.44 -12.45
C ASP A 537 9.93 36.35 -11.36
N PHE A 538 10.35 35.14 -11.71
CA PHE A 538 10.37 33.98 -10.82
C PHE A 538 11.75 33.73 -10.24
N ARG A 539 11.78 33.13 -9.05
CA ARG A 539 13.02 32.81 -8.34
C ARG A 539 13.42 31.35 -8.55
N GLY A 540 14.68 31.12 -8.91
CA GLY A 540 15.30 29.80 -8.87
C GLY A 540 15.60 29.31 -7.45
N ASN A 541 15.84 28.01 -7.32
CA ASN A 541 16.22 27.36 -6.08
C ASN A 541 17.68 27.69 -5.73
N ALA A 542 17.88 28.70 -4.88
CA ALA A 542 19.16 29.07 -4.25
C ALA A 542 20.43 28.74 -5.07
N ALA A 543 21.39 28.01 -4.51
CA ALA A 543 22.72 27.76 -5.09
C ALA A 543 22.72 26.93 -6.40
N PHE A 544 21.54 26.60 -6.95
CA PHE A 544 21.42 25.86 -8.19
C PHE A 544 21.37 26.81 -9.38
N ALA A 545 22.12 26.43 -10.41
CA ALA A 545 22.30 27.16 -11.65
C ALA A 545 22.62 26.16 -12.77
N ILE A 546 22.65 26.63 -14.00
CA ILE A 546 22.90 25.79 -15.15
C ILE A 546 24.38 25.42 -15.17
N THR A 547 24.67 24.13 -15.16
CA THR A 547 26.05 23.66 -15.28
C THR A 547 26.50 23.81 -16.73
N TYR A 548 27.35 24.80 -17.02
CA TYR A 548 27.78 25.12 -18.38
C TYR A 548 28.60 24.00 -19.06
N SER A 549 27.88 23.11 -19.73
CA SER A 549 28.35 21.91 -20.46
C SER A 549 27.16 21.37 -21.27
N SER A 550 27.16 20.13 -21.76
CA SER A 550 25.95 19.59 -22.42
C SER A 550 24.91 19.15 -21.39
N ARG A 551 23.70 19.70 -21.47
CA ARG A 551 22.61 19.55 -20.49
C ARG A 551 21.25 19.56 -21.16
N ILE A 552 20.26 18.90 -20.56
CA ILE A 552 18.85 19.10 -20.92
C ILE A 552 18.26 20.15 -19.99
N ILE A 553 17.59 21.16 -20.51
CA ILE A 553 16.72 22.05 -19.72
C ILE A 553 15.29 21.71 -20.07
N LEU A 554 14.44 21.52 -19.07
CA LEU A 554 13.05 21.10 -19.27
C LEU A 554 12.13 21.64 -18.19
N VAL A 555 10.84 21.72 -18.51
CA VAL A 555 9.77 22.10 -17.58
C VAL A 555 8.91 20.87 -17.34
N GLN A 556 8.53 20.63 -16.08
CA GLN A 556 7.62 19.55 -15.72
C GLN A 556 6.38 20.07 -15.02
N ASP A 557 5.28 19.35 -15.21
CA ASP A 557 4.08 19.51 -14.40
C ASP A 557 4.22 18.83 -13.03
N ALA A 558 3.21 19.03 -12.17
CA ALA A 558 3.17 18.47 -10.82
C ALA A 558 3.14 16.92 -10.79
N ALA A 559 2.77 16.27 -11.90
CA ALA A 559 2.79 14.82 -12.06
C ALA A 559 4.14 14.30 -12.61
N GLY A 560 5.07 15.21 -12.95
CA GLY A 560 6.38 14.88 -13.51
C GLY A 560 6.38 14.72 -15.03
N ASN A 561 5.27 15.01 -15.73
CA ASN A 561 5.25 15.00 -17.18
C ASN A 561 6.02 16.20 -17.72
N ILE A 562 6.75 15.99 -18.80
CA ILE A 562 7.47 17.07 -19.48
C ILE A 562 6.45 17.93 -20.24
N GLN A 563 6.57 19.26 -20.13
CA GLN A 563 5.83 20.19 -20.98
C GLN A 563 6.65 20.62 -22.19
N ASP A 564 7.91 20.97 -21.96
CA ASP A 564 8.90 21.29 -22.99
C ASP A 564 10.29 20.87 -22.51
N ALA A 565 11.17 20.49 -23.43
CA ALA A 565 12.53 20.08 -23.13
C ALA A 565 13.48 20.37 -24.29
N VAL A 566 14.66 20.89 -23.97
CA VAL A 566 15.65 21.30 -24.96
C VAL A 566 17.03 20.75 -24.56
N PRO A 567 17.67 19.94 -25.42
CA PRO A 567 19.05 19.56 -25.25
C PRO A 567 19.97 20.67 -25.72
N PHE A 568 20.79 21.17 -24.81
CA PHE A 568 21.84 22.14 -25.10
C PHE A 568 23.22 21.51 -25.04
N ARG A 569 24.13 21.97 -25.89
CA ARG A 569 25.53 21.52 -25.91
C ARG A 569 26.55 22.66 -25.92
N THR A 570 27.69 22.40 -25.30
CA THR A 570 28.93 23.16 -25.50
C THR A 570 29.85 22.44 -26.51
N THR A 571 31.05 22.99 -26.73
CA THR A 571 32.11 22.40 -27.57
C THR A 571 32.94 21.33 -26.85
N GLY A 572 32.74 21.14 -25.55
CA GLY A 572 33.45 20.13 -24.76
C GLY A 572 32.81 18.73 -24.87
N THR A 573 33.48 17.72 -24.31
CA THR A 573 32.93 16.36 -24.22
C THR A 573 31.67 16.37 -23.34
N PRO A 574 30.52 15.89 -23.84
CA PRO A 574 29.30 15.76 -23.03
C PRO A 574 29.50 14.84 -21.83
N PRO A 575 28.78 15.05 -20.72
CA PRO A 575 28.74 14.09 -19.63
C PRO A 575 28.26 12.71 -20.11
N GLY A 576 28.74 11.64 -19.48
CA GLY A 576 28.36 10.29 -19.86
C GLY A 576 26.85 10.00 -19.77
N ALA A 577 26.13 10.70 -18.89
CA ALA A 577 24.68 10.56 -18.73
C ALA A 577 23.85 11.31 -19.78
N PHE A 578 24.43 12.30 -20.48
CA PHE A 578 23.70 13.18 -21.40
C PHE A 578 22.93 12.42 -22.50
N PRO A 579 23.51 11.42 -23.20
CA PRO A 579 22.76 10.60 -24.15
C PRO A 579 21.50 9.94 -23.58
N GLY A 580 21.54 9.48 -22.32
CA GLY A 580 20.38 8.87 -21.66
C GLY A 580 19.27 9.88 -21.40
N HIS A 581 19.62 11.10 -20.97
CA HIS A 581 18.66 12.18 -20.79
C HIS A 581 18.05 12.66 -22.12
N LEU A 582 18.86 12.78 -23.17
CA LEU A 582 18.38 13.10 -24.53
C LEU A 582 17.40 12.03 -25.03
N GLN A 583 17.74 10.75 -24.85
CA GLN A 583 16.86 9.66 -25.24
C GLN A 583 15.52 9.71 -24.50
N ALA A 584 15.52 10.09 -23.21
CA ALA A 584 14.28 10.19 -22.44
C ALA A 584 13.33 11.26 -23.01
N ILE A 585 13.83 12.43 -23.38
CA ILE A 585 12.99 13.51 -23.94
C ILE A 585 12.54 13.22 -25.38
N GLN A 586 13.37 12.52 -26.17
CA GLN A 586 13.01 12.03 -27.50
C GLN A 586 11.90 10.97 -27.43
N ALA A 587 12.02 10.01 -26.50
CA ALA A 587 11.02 8.97 -26.27
C ALA A 587 9.69 9.56 -25.77
N ALA A 588 9.75 10.65 -25.01
CA ALA A 588 8.58 11.42 -24.58
C ALA A 588 8.00 12.32 -25.70
N GLY A 589 8.66 12.41 -26.86
CA GLY A 589 8.18 13.18 -28.01
C GLY A 589 8.43 14.68 -27.95
N HIS A 590 9.28 15.16 -27.03
CA HIS A 590 9.58 16.59 -26.84
C HIS A 590 10.80 17.07 -27.64
N TRP A 591 11.52 16.18 -28.31
CA TRP A 591 12.66 16.58 -29.15
C TRP A 591 12.81 15.69 -30.38
N LEU A 592 13.24 16.29 -31.49
CA LEU A 592 13.48 15.65 -32.76
C LEU A 592 14.95 15.80 -33.22
N PRO A 593 15.49 14.81 -33.94
CA PRO A 593 14.83 13.58 -34.41
C PRO A 593 14.49 12.62 -33.24
N ALA A 594 13.54 11.70 -33.44
CA ALA A 594 13.13 10.76 -32.40
C ALA A 594 14.25 9.78 -31.99
N ASP A 595 15.20 9.55 -32.90
CA ASP A 595 16.39 8.75 -32.71
C ASP A 595 17.48 9.20 -33.71
N CYS A 596 18.66 8.59 -33.64
CA CYS A 596 19.76 8.81 -34.55
C CYS A 596 19.90 7.60 -35.49
N GLU A 597 19.11 7.61 -36.58
CA GLU A 597 19.06 6.57 -37.61
C GLU A 597 18.51 5.22 -37.12
N GLY A 598 17.42 5.23 -36.34
CA GLY A 598 16.77 4.04 -35.80
C GLY A 598 17.43 3.49 -34.53
N ALA A 599 18.40 4.21 -33.97
CA ALA A 599 19.10 3.85 -32.73
C ALA A 599 19.23 5.06 -31.79
N PRO A 600 19.36 4.85 -30.46
CA PRO A 600 19.57 5.95 -29.52
C PRO A 600 20.78 6.81 -29.89
N CYS A 601 20.61 8.12 -29.83
CA CYS A 601 21.68 9.06 -30.08
C CYS A 601 22.79 8.90 -29.03
N THR A 602 24.02 8.62 -29.47
CA THR A 602 25.19 8.49 -28.59
C THR A 602 26.20 9.60 -28.88
N ASN A 603 27.23 9.73 -28.06
CA ASN A 603 28.32 10.66 -28.33
C ASN A 603 29.13 10.33 -29.59
N THR A 604 28.94 9.14 -30.18
CA THR A 604 29.69 8.64 -31.34
C THR A 604 28.79 8.14 -32.48
N SER A 605 27.47 8.27 -32.38
CA SER A 605 26.55 7.95 -33.48
C SER A 605 26.63 9.00 -34.57
N THR A 606 25.98 8.75 -35.71
CA THR A 606 25.81 9.74 -36.78
C THR A 606 24.32 9.79 -37.13
N PRO A 607 23.62 10.92 -36.88
CA PRO A 607 24.10 12.08 -36.13
C PRO A 607 24.44 11.71 -34.67
N SER A 608 25.36 12.45 -34.04
CA SER A 608 25.67 12.29 -32.62
C SER A 608 24.62 12.98 -31.75
N ALA A 609 24.58 12.65 -30.45
CA ALA A 609 23.77 13.38 -29.46
C ALA A 609 24.06 14.89 -29.50
N GLY A 610 25.31 15.29 -29.78
CA GLY A 610 25.65 16.69 -29.96
C GLY A 610 25.12 17.28 -31.27
N ASP A 611 25.15 16.54 -32.37
CA ASP A 611 24.72 17.03 -33.68
C ASP A 611 23.23 17.37 -33.74
N VAL A 612 22.43 16.80 -32.85
CA VAL A 612 20.99 17.05 -32.75
C VAL A 612 20.60 18.04 -31.64
N SER A 613 21.58 18.61 -30.92
CA SER A 613 21.34 19.49 -29.77
C SER A 613 21.49 20.97 -30.13
N ALA A 614 20.69 21.83 -29.50
CA ALA A 614 20.84 23.28 -29.57
C ALA A 614 22.24 23.70 -29.08
N VAL A 615 22.86 24.64 -29.78
CA VAL A 615 24.26 25.00 -29.54
C VAL A 615 24.32 26.31 -28.77
N TRP A 616 24.82 26.26 -27.54
CA TRP A 616 25.17 27.46 -26.75
C TRP A 616 26.66 27.73 -26.67
N ALA A 617 27.42 27.23 -27.65
CA ALA A 617 28.80 27.63 -27.83
C ALA A 617 28.87 29.13 -28.20
N GLY A 618 29.65 29.90 -27.46
CA GLY A 618 29.83 31.34 -27.69
C GLY A 618 29.21 32.24 -26.62
N ILE A 619 28.49 31.68 -25.66
CA ILE A 619 28.09 32.41 -24.44
C ILE A 619 29.36 32.70 -23.62
N PRO A 620 29.65 33.98 -23.30
CA PRO A 620 30.88 34.36 -22.60
C PRO A 620 30.92 33.83 -21.17
N SER A 621 32.11 33.69 -20.60
CA SER A 621 32.26 33.53 -19.16
C SER A 621 31.89 34.82 -18.44
N ASN A 622 31.14 34.70 -17.34
CA ASN A 622 30.58 35.84 -16.62
C ASN A 622 29.57 36.63 -17.46
N ALA A 623 28.71 35.93 -18.19
CA ALA A 623 27.62 36.56 -18.93
C ALA A 623 26.73 37.40 -17.99
N ASP A 624 26.13 38.44 -18.52
CA ASP A 624 25.13 39.30 -17.86
C ASP A 624 23.89 39.47 -18.74
N THR A 625 22.86 40.16 -18.26
CA THR A 625 21.56 40.30 -18.97
C THR A 625 21.64 40.99 -20.33
N THR A 626 22.79 41.54 -20.70
CA THR A 626 23.04 42.18 -22.01
C THR A 626 23.89 41.33 -22.95
N SER A 627 24.52 40.28 -22.41
CA SER A 627 25.32 39.33 -23.17
C SER A 627 24.43 38.49 -24.07
N ASN A 628 25.00 37.95 -25.16
CA ASN A 628 24.26 37.02 -26.00
C ASN A 628 23.76 35.82 -25.17
N SER A 629 22.55 35.37 -25.49
CA SER A 629 21.86 34.20 -24.94
C SER A 629 21.61 33.19 -26.06
N VAL A 630 21.00 32.05 -25.73
CA VAL A 630 20.47 31.09 -26.72
C VAL A 630 18.97 31.11 -26.68
N ARG A 631 18.35 31.40 -27.82
CA ARG A 631 16.93 31.65 -27.90
C ARG A 631 16.29 30.97 -29.08
N ARG A 632 14.98 30.75 -28.98
CA ARG A 632 14.17 30.40 -30.13
C ARG A 632 14.17 31.55 -31.15
N ILE A 633 14.32 31.23 -32.43
CA ILE A 633 14.42 32.21 -33.53
C ILE A 633 13.13 32.39 -34.33
N SER A 634 12.06 31.68 -33.96
CA SER A 634 10.75 31.81 -34.57
C SER A 634 9.66 31.36 -33.60
N THR A 635 8.42 31.73 -33.88
CA THR A 635 7.25 31.27 -33.12
C THR A 635 6.90 29.80 -33.40
N ASP A 636 7.31 29.30 -34.57
CA ASP A 636 7.11 27.92 -34.98
C ASP A 636 8.07 27.02 -34.19
N ASP A 637 7.52 25.93 -33.64
CA ASP A 637 8.28 24.95 -32.88
C ASP A 637 8.32 23.64 -33.65
N THR A 638 9.50 23.28 -34.13
CA THR A 638 9.73 22.00 -34.78
C THR A 638 10.31 20.96 -33.83
N ASN A 639 10.53 21.34 -32.55
CA ASN A 639 11.25 20.58 -31.54
C ASN A 639 12.64 20.14 -32.04
N THR A 640 13.33 20.99 -32.82
CA THR A 640 14.67 20.67 -33.34
C THR A 640 15.68 21.74 -32.99
N LEU A 641 16.96 21.42 -33.17
CA LEU A 641 18.05 22.39 -33.03
C LEU A 641 17.89 23.62 -33.94
N ALA A 642 17.16 23.50 -35.06
CA ALA A 642 16.98 24.59 -36.02
C ALA A 642 16.10 25.72 -35.46
N ASP A 643 15.33 25.43 -34.40
CA ASP A 643 14.52 26.43 -33.73
C ASP A 643 15.37 27.38 -32.88
N TRP A 644 16.66 27.08 -32.65
CA TRP A 644 17.50 27.76 -31.66
C TRP A 644 18.75 28.40 -32.28
N ALA A 645 19.10 29.60 -31.82
CA ALA A 645 20.37 30.25 -32.15
C ALA A 645 20.90 31.13 -31.02
N VAL A 646 22.21 31.37 -31.04
CA VAL A 646 22.87 32.37 -30.19
C VAL A 646 22.61 33.77 -30.75
N GLY A 647 22.15 34.70 -29.92
CA GLY A 647 21.85 36.08 -30.36
C GLY A 647 21.77 37.07 -29.20
N ALA A 648 21.52 38.34 -29.52
CA ALA A 648 21.25 39.36 -28.51
C ALA A 648 20.00 38.99 -27.70
N PRO A 649 19.98 39.21 -26.37
CA PRO A 649 18.91 38.71 -25.53
C PRO A 649 17.59 39.44 -25.74
N SER A 650 16.48 38.76 -25.42
CA SER A 650 15.10 39.26 -25.56
C SER A 650 14.33 39.31 -24.24
N TRP A 651 15.03 39.13 -23.12
CA TRP A 651 14.44 38.96 -21.78
C TRP A 651 13.21 39.82 -21.50
N GLY A 652 12.13 39.15 -21.14
CA GLY A 652 10.87 39.77 -20.74
C GLY A 652 9.98 40.18 -21.92
N MET A 653 10.38 39.87 -23.15
CA MET A 653 9.64 40.15 -24.37
C MET A 653 9.56 38.88 -25.22
N PRO A 654 8.47 38.67 -26.00
CA PRO A 654 8.42 37.52 -26.90
C PRO A 654 9.56 37.54 -27.91
N ASN A 655 10.22 36.38 -28.10
CA ASN A 655 11.18 36.18 -29.17
C ASN A 655 10.51 36.41 -30.54
N GLN A 656 11.16 37.19 -31.40
CA GLN A 656 10.73 37.46 -32.77
C GLN A 656 11.37 36.52 -33.78
#